data_AF-A0A919BBF3-F1
#
_entry.id   AF-A0A919BBF3-F1
#
_cell.length_a   1.000
_cell.length_b   1.000
_cell.length_c   1.000
_cell.angle_alpha   90.00
_cell.angle_beta   90.00
_cell.angle_gamma   90.00
#
_symmetry.space_group_name_H-M   'P 1'
#
loop_
_entity.id
_entity.type
_entity.pdbx_description
1 polymer ?
#
loop_
_entity_poly.entity_id
_entity_poly.type
_entity_poly.pdbx_seq_one_letter_code
_entity_poly.pdbx_strand_id
1 'polypeptide(L)'
;MCGIAGVVNGPYNKQKLEEQLTQVNAQLIHRGPDDEGMWLSSDGCTGFAHRRLSIIELTEKAHQPYRKEGKSFVLVFNGEIYNFKELKEELEDLGCDIDANSDTEVLYAALITWGVSALPKLDGMFAFAFYDEVKKELLLARDNFGEKPLYYCSIGKGIAFASELTALIRLDGFDNTINENSVAQYLFLQYVDAPSTIFTNAKKLEPGTFLVVKDGTIVEKSTYYEFSPEENLINRDIETLADELEEILLDSIRKRLIADVPIGAFLSGGVDSALVVALIRKKLKLPLKTFSIGFSDTDATEHQFAREIAEFLGCEHHEKILSPKELEIATDIMNALDEPNADTSCLPYYLLSQFASKHIKVAITGDGADELFAGYSRFSETVALNKSGIPVKIGQSYYDSHLCVWPEDDITSSIKGRVFQFQRVKDELYAEVDKPEGTILNKLRCTDLKHYLPGSVLSKVDRMSMQFGLEVRTPFLNKAIAGFAQKLSEQELLETTSGKRVLKVLAKRYLPAEWIDRKKMGFSVPYDKAWENKLRENIKSFSSQSQISYDTWFVKGSINKLVDKQNLFQLWSAFVLLNYLKRYGKGYKQIPIEYSDWLAANGIEVSEKKSEKLAESLPLIYDSELKCLVPFNKQEAFDDLKQHVFSRQISKRQKGGTLTLAPTPLFNRHTPKRTWQLFKEIIFYAKDIVNNQLHFSMIEKLINADNGLIDSDTPIKHVVFLMHDLASAGAERQLCLNAIAAKNIGCEVSVVILRRLVDKNIHYVSLLKEHDIAVSTCFYPNLNLDECKINRALNRNSIDILVGLPLPIQRQVWNLITMLSRMNADALHCFVDESCIVGGLAALLFDIRKVVFSFRNKNPTHFSYSQPWLKPYYNKLIKSKRIILTGNSIAGNNDYADWLKVPKSKILLIRNAINKRDYSFITDIERIEARQALSLSIDVKCISGIFQLEKYKRPHTFLKVISQIKQRFGGNFKVLVAGDGQLQLSFLTTIKKLALEEQVIYLGRVKNVRRILAASDFMLLTSGFGEGTPNVLIEAQASGIPVVSTEAGGGAREAVSDEKSGFILKDDDIDGVVEKVLLLLRDESKLNRMKKEALNFIAENYSTAVLEQQLSQLYLRDVTKVQKHD
;
A
#
# COMPACT_ATOMS: atom_id res chain seq x y z
N MET A 1 -31.20 13.12 -4.68
CA MET A 1 -29.75 13.34 -4.54
C MET A 1 -29.21 14.40 -5.48
N CYS A 2 -28.41 15.30 -4.95
CA CYS A 2 -28.05 16.54 -5.62
C CYS A 2 -26.54 16.60 -5.93
N GLY A 3 -26.14 17.65 -6.62
CA GLY A 3 -24.76 18.10 -6.71
C GLY A 3 -24.62 19.43 -6.00
N ILE A 4 -23.65 19.56 -5.10
CA ILE A 4 -23.31 20.86 -4.48
C ILE A 4 -21.89 21.25 -4.85
N ALA A 5 -21.66 22.55 -5.04
CA ALA A 5 -20.35 23.13 -5.21
C ALA A 5 -20.31 24.57 -4.67
N GLY A 6 -19.12 25.05 -4.34
CA GLY A 6 -18.96 26.44 -3.93
C GLY A 6 -17.52 26.88 -3.77
N VAL A 7 -17.33 28.19 -3.77
CA VAL A 7 -16.06 28.87 -3.55
C VAL A 7 -16.27 29.96 -2.51
N VAL A 8 -15.39 30.02 -1.50
CA VAL A 8 -15.39 31.07 -0.48
C VAL A 8 -14.03 31.76 -0.50
N ASN A 9 -14.03 33.06 -0.76
CA ASN A 9 -12.84 33.91 -0.84
C ASN A 9 -11.77 33.40 -1.84
N GLY A 10 -12.23 32.89 -2.99
CA GLY A 10 -11.35 32.47 -4.07
C GLY A 10 -10.59 33.63 -4.73
N PRO A 11 -9.66 33.34 -5.65
CA PRO A 11 -8.85 34.36 -6.33
C PRO A 11 -9.62 35.11 -7.44
N TYR A 12 -10.96 35.00 -7.47
CA TYR A 12 -11.81 35.47 -8.56
C TYR A 12 -12.45 36.81 -8.21
N ASN A 13 -12.68 37.63 -9.23
CA ASN A 13 -13.66 38.71 -9.13
C ASN A 13 -15.08 38.14 -9.32
N LYS A 14 -16.11 38.95 -9.06
CA LYS A 14 -17.52 38.52 -9.13
C LYS A 14 -17.90 37.85 -10.46
N GLN A 15 -17.56 38.47 -11.59
CA GLN A 15 -17.86 37.94 -12.92
C GLN A 15 -17.16 36.59 -13.15
N LYS A 16 -15.87 36.51 -12.83
CA LYS A 16 -15.11 35.28 -12.99
C LYS A 16 -15.63 34.18 -12.07
N LEU A 17 -16.02 34.51 -10.85
CA LEU A 17 -16.62 33.56 -9.91
C LEU A 17 -17.91 32.96 -10.47
N GLU A 18 -18.78 33.80 -11.04
CA GLU A 18 -20.01 33.35 -11.72
C GLU A 18 -19.73 32.40 -12.88
N GLU A 19 -18.76 32.73 -13.74
CA GLU A 19 -18.31 31.86 -14.84
C GLU A 19 -17.78 30.51 -14.31
N GLN A 20 -16.96 30.54 -13.27
CA GLN A 20 -16.42 29.33 -12.63
C GLN A 20 -17.56 28.47 -12.06
N LEU A 21 -18.47 29.07 -11.30
CA LEU A 21 -19.61 28.38 -10.70
C LEU A 21 -20.55 27.77 -11.74
N THR A 22 -20.76 28.45 -12.88
CA THR A 22 -21.53 27.89 -14.00
C THR A 22 -20.88 26.60 -14.54
N GLN A 23 -19.55 26.58 -14.67
CA GLN A 23 -18.82 25.40 -15.17
C GLN A 23 -18.86 24.24 -14.18
N VAL A 24 -18.65 24.48 -12.88
CA VAL A 24 -18.80 23.41 -11.88
C VAL A 24 -20.25 22.91 -11.80
N ASN A 25 -21.24 23.80 -11.92
CA ASN A 25 -22.64 23.40 -11.89
C ASN A 25 -23.01 22.48 -13.06
N ALA A 26 -22.53 22.80 -14.26
CA ALA A 26 -22.74 21.98 -15.45
C ALA A 26 -22.08 20.58 -15.32
N GLN A 27 -20.93 20.48 -14.63
CA GLN A 27 -20.23 19.21 -14.41
C GLN A 27 -21.01 18.25 -13.49
N LEU A 28 -21.98 18.75 -12.73
CA LEU A 28 -22.76 17.99 -11.74
C LEU A 28 -24.17 17.62 -12.21
N ILE A 29 -24.52 17.90 -13.47
CA ILE A 29 -25.89 17.76 -14.00
C ILE A 29 -26.43 16.33 -13.90
N HIS A 30 -25.58 15.31 -14.07
CA HIS A 30 -25.98 13.89 -13.98
C HIS A 30 -26.57 13.55 -12.61
N ARG A 31 -26.09 14.21 -11.55
CA ARG A 31 -26.57 14.00 -10.19
C ARG A 31 -27.97 14.59 -10.00
N GLY A 32 -28.17 15.82 -10.47
CA GLY A 32 -29.40 16.59 -10.26
C GLY A 32 -29.91 17.19 -11.57
N PRO A 33 -30.65 16.41 -12.38
CA PRO A 33 -31.14 16.85 -13.68
C PRO A 33 -32.45 17.66 -13.62
N ASP A 34 -33.12 17.73 -12.46
CA ASP A 34 -34.48 18.29 -12.37
C ASP A 34 -34.52 19.81 -12.21
N ASP A 35 -33.54 20.40 -11.51
CA ASP A 35 -33.47 21.85 -11.23
C ASP A 35 -32.01 22.29 -10.99
N GLU A 36 -31.72 23.58 -11.13
CA GLU A 36 -30.39 24.17 -10.92
C GLU A 36 -30.47 25.55 -10.28
N GLY A 37 -29.51 25.85 -9.39
CA GLY A 37 -29.43 27.16 -8.76
C GLY A 37 -28.01 27.62 -8.52
N MET A 38 -27.86 28.93 -8.39
CA MET A 38 -26.59 29.58 -8.10
C MET A 38 -26.82 30.82 -7.23
N TRP A 39 -25.89 31.07 -6.32
CA TRP A 39 -25.91 32.25 -5.45
C TRP A 39 -24.51 32.85 -5.35
N LEU A 40 -24.44 34.18 -5.30
CA LEU A 40 -23.23 34.96 -5.07
C LEU A 40 -23.46 35.90 -3.87
N SER A 41 -22.46 36.03 -3.00
CA SER A 41 -22.47 36.99 -1.89
C SER A 41 -22.52 38.43 -2.40
N SER A 42 -22.98 39.34 -1.55
CA SER A 42 -23.07 40.77 -1.88
C SER A 42 -21.71 41.39 -2.23
N ASP A 43 -20.62 40.90 -1.61
CA ASP A 43 -19.25 41.33 -1.90
C ASP A 43 -18.62 40.63 -3.12
N GLY A 44 -19.29 39.62 -3.69
CA GLY A 44 -18.83 38.87 -4.86
C GLY A 44 -17.62 37.97 -4.63
N CYS A 45 -17.25 37.73 -3.36
CA CYS A 45 -16.10 36.89 -2.98
C CYS A 45 -16.48 35.43 -2.74
N THR A 46 -17.76 35.14 -2.52
CA THR A 46 -18.29 33.82 -2.20
C THR A 46 -19.44 33.48 -3.14
N GLY A 47 -19.57 32.21 -3.50
CA GLY A 47 -20.75 31.76 -4.22
C GLY A 47 -20.89 30.25 -4.26
N PHE A 48 -22.14 29.79 -4.30
CA PHE A 48 -22.55 28.40 -4.27
C PHE A 48 -23.35 28.05 -5.53
N ALA A 49 -23.24 26.80 -5.95
CA ALA A 49 -23.99 26.21 -7.05
C ALA A 49 -24.62 24.88 -6.60
N HIS A 50 -25.80 24.59 -7.16
CA HIS A 50 -26.57 23.40 -6.83
C HIS A 50 -27.23 22.81 -8.07
N ARG A 51 -27.21 21.48 -8.17
CA ARG A 51 -27.98 20.65 -9.10
C ARG A 51 -28.93 19.78 -8.30
N ARG A 52 -30.22 19.84 -8.59
CA ARG A 52 -31.25 19.18 -7.79
C ARG A 52 -31.81 17.96 -8.51
N LEU A 53 -31.91 16.86 -7.76
CA LEU A 53 -32.84 15.77 -8.06
C LEU A 53 -33.99 15.89 -7.08
N SER A 54 -35.18 16.19 -7.57
CA SER A 54 -36.35 16.49 -6.76
C SER A 54 -37.01 15.19 -6.29
N ILE A 55 -36.99 14.95 -4.98
CA ILE A 55 -37.51 13.72 -4.34
C ILE A 55 -38.56 14.03 -3.28
N ILE A 56 -38.30 15.01 -2.40
CA ILE A 56 -39.24 15.55 -1.42
C ILE A 56 -39.49 17.03 -1.74
N GLU A 57 -40.75 17.47 -1.67
CA GLU A 57 -41.21 18.83 -1.95
C GLU A 57 -40.83 19.27 -3.38
N LEU A 58 -41.52 18.76 -4.39
CA LEU A 58 -41.15 18.92 -5.80
C LEU A 58 -41.27 20.36 -6.35
N THR A 59 -41.74 21.31 -5.54
CA THR A 59 -41.91 22.72 -5.95
C THR A 59 -40.64 23.56 -5.72
N GLU A 60 -40.71 24.83 -6.13
CA GLU A 60 -39.69 25.87 -5.89
C GLU A 60 -39.42 26.13 -4.39
N LYS A 61 -40.32 25.70 -3.49
CA LYS A 61 -40.15 25.88 -2.04
C LYS A 61 -38.90 25.19 -1.50
N ALA A 62 -38.40 24.15 -2.18
CA ALA A 62 -37.17 23.45 -1.83
C ALA A 62 -36.04 23.69 -2.84
N HIS A 63 -36.13 24.77 -3.63
CA HIS A 63 -35.05 25.22 -4.51
C HIS A 63 -33.79 25.54 -3.71
N GLN A 64 -32.63 25.28 -4.30
CA GLN A 64 -31.34 25.52 -3.68
C GLN A 64 -30.38 26.23 -4.64
N PRO A 65 -29.49 27.14 -4.18
CA PRO A 65 -29.16 27.45 -2.79
C PRO A 65 -30.31 28.03 -1.96
N TYR A 66 -30.62 27.37 -0.83
CA TYR A 66 -31.79 27.69 0.00
C TYR A 66 -31.50 28.90 0.89
N ARG A 67 -32.44 29.86 0.89
CA ARG A 67 -32.37 31.13 1.62
C ARG A 67 -33.76 31.57 2.05
N LYS A 68 -33.88 32.14 3.25
CA LYS A 68 -35.10 32.83 3.70
C LYS A 68 -34.93 34.35 3.58
N GLU A 69 -35.96 35.04 3.09
CA GLU A 69 -35.92 36.50 2.92
C GLU A 69 -35.58 37.20 4.25
N GLY A 70 -34.71 38.22 4.17
CA GLY A 70 -34.24 38.97 5.35
C GLY A 70 -33.23 38.24 6.25
N LYS A 71 -32.79 37.02 5.90
CA LYS A 71 -31.72 36.28 6.61
C LYS A 71 -30.41 36.28 5.82
N SER A 72 -29.28 36.24 6.53
CA SER A 72 -27.92 36.23 5.95
C SER A 72 -27.36 34.83 5.67
N PHE A 73 -28.18 33.79 5.87
CA PHE A 73 -27.72 32.41 5.77
C PHE A 73 -28.07 31.78 4.43
N VAL A 74 -27.15 30.98 3.90
CA VAL A 74 -27.30 30.24 2.63
C VAL A 74 -26.95 28.78 2.85
N LEU A 75 -27.79 27.88 2.36
CA LEU A 75 -27.58 26.43 2.43
C LEU A 75 -27.52 25.82 1.03
N VAL A 76 -26.53 24.97 0.78
CA VAL A 76 -26.60 23.96 -0.28
C VAL A 76 -26.44 22.57 0.34
N PHE A 77 -27.29 21.66 -0.08
CA PHE A 77 -27.51 20.37 0.57
C PHE A 77 -27.68 19.26 -0.47
N ASN A 78 -26.88 18.21 -0.30
CA ASN A 78 -26.92 16.96 -1.04
C ASN A 78 -27.21 15.82 -0.07
N GLY A 79 -28.46 15.39 0.03
CA GLY A 79 -28.84 14.36 1.00
C GLY A 79 -30.34 14.29 1.25
N GLU A 80 -30.67 13.59 2.32
CA GLU A 80 -32.00 13.45 2.91
C GLU A 80 -31.86 13.47 4.43
N ILE A 81 -32.68 14.27 5.11
CA ILE A 81 -32.84 14.22 6.58
C ILE A 81 -34.08 13.41 6.90
N TYR A 82 -33.91 12.12 7.19
CA TYR A 82 -35.00 11.15 7.39
C TYR A 82 -35.89 11.46 8.59
N ASN A 83 -35.38 12.12 9.63
CA ASN A 83 -36.14 12.55 10.81
C ASN A 83 -36.60 14.02 10.74
N PHE A 84 -36.74 14.60 9.54
CA PHE A 84 -37.09 16.02 9.42
C PHE A 84 -38.46 16.37 10.00
N LYS A 85 -39.41 15.43 10.07
CA LYS A 85 -40.74 15.70 10.66
C LYS A 85 -40.64 15.86 12.17
N GLU A 86 -39.91 14.98 12.83
CA GLU A 86 -39.65 15.05 14.27
C GLU A 86 -38.83 16.31 14.62
N LEU A 87 -37.84 16.65 13.79
CA LEU A 87 -37.07 17.88 13.98
C LEU A 87 -37.91 19.14 13.73
N LYS A 88 -38.84 19.11 12.79
CA LYS A 88 -39.77 20.21 12.52
C LYS A 88 -40.61 20.52 13.76
N GLU A 89 -41.21 19.50 14.38
CA GLU A 89 -41.98 19.65 15.62
C GLU A 89 -41.13 20.30 16.73
N GLU A 90 -39.90 19.81 16.96
CA GLU A 90 -38.99 20.38 17.96
C GLU A 90 -38.63 21.86 17.65
N LEU A 91 -38.46 22.21 16.38
CA LEU A 91 -38.11 23.57 15.97
C LEU A 91 -39.31 24.52 16.04
N GLU A 92 -40.52 24.06 15.70
CA GLU A 92 -41.76 24.82 15.84
C GLU A 92 -42.06 25.13 17.32
N ASP A 93 -41.82 24.17 18.22
CA ASP A 93 -41.90 24.38 19.68
C ASP A 93 -40.90 25.43 20.18
N LEU A 94 -39.76 25.59 19.50
CA LEU A 94 -38.77 26.65 19.75
C LEU A 94 -39.12 27.98 19.05
N GLY A 95 -40.27 28.06 18.37
CA GLY A 95 -40.76 29.26 17.70
C GLY A 95 -40.18 29.48 16.30
N CYS A 96 -39.61 28.45 15.66
CA CYS A 96 -39.14 28.54 14.28
C CYS A 96 -40.32 28.48 13.31
N ASP A 97 -40.40 29.44 12.40
CA ASP A 97 -41.39 29.46 11.33
C ASP A 97 -40.88 28.62 10.14
N ILE A 98 -41.53 27.47 9.88
CA ILE A 98 -41.19 26.48 8.84
C ILE A 98 -42.42 26.27 7.95
N ASP A 99 -42.39 26.79 6.72
CA ASP A 99 -43.55 26.78 5.81
C ASP A 99 -43.66 25.48 5.00
N ALA A 100 -42.55 25.02 4.42
CA ALA A 100 -42.55 23.84 3.57
C ALA A 100 -42.52 22.54 4.39
N ASN A 101 -43.01 21.46 3.78
CA ASN A 101 -42.77 20.10 4.27
C ASN A 101 -41.50 19.53 3.60
N SER A 102 -40.41 20.29 3.72
CA SER A 102 -39.12 19.99 3.11
C SER A 102 -38.06 19.76 4.17
N ASP A 103 -37.30 18.68 4.01
CA ASP A 103 -36.15 18.37 4.85
C ASP A 103 -35.04 19.45 4.74
N THR A 104 -34.96 20.14 3.59
CA THR A 104 -34.03 21.24 3.34
C THR A 104 -34.32 22.45 4.24
N GLU A 105 -35.59 22.87 4.37
CA GLU A 105 -35.97 24.00 5.24
C GLU A 105 -35.76 23.64 6.72
N VAL A 106 -36.10 22.40 7.11
CA VAL A 106 -35.87 21.91 8.47
C VAL A 106 -34.38 21.91 8.80
N LEU A 107 -33.52 21.45 7.89
CA LEU A 107 -32.07 21.52 8.08
C LEU A 107 -31.58 22.97 8.22
N TYR A 108 -32.08 23.88 7.37
CA TYR A 108 -31.76 25.30 7.45
C TYR A 108 -32.14 25.90 8.81
N ALA A 109 -33.36 25.64 9.28
CA ALA A 109 -33.84 26.08 10.58
C ALA A 109 -33.02 25.47 11.74
N ALA A 110 -32.72 24.17 11.68
CA ALA A 110 -31.90 23.49 12.69
C ALA A 110 -30.50 24.11 12.81
N LEU A 111 -29.86 24.44 11.69
CA LEU A 111 -28.51 25.03 11.68
C LEU A 111 -28.51 26.48 12.17
N ILE A 112 -29.57 27.26 11.93
CA ILE A 112 -29.71 28.60 12.51
C ILE A 112 -29.90 28.51 14.02
N THR A 113 -30.75 27.60 14.49
CA THR A 113 -31.16 27.52 15.90
C THR A 113 -30.10 26.87 16.77
N TRP A 114 -29.45 25.80 16.31
CA TRP A 114 -28.51 25.01 17.11
C TRP A 114 -27.06 25.03 16.58
N GLY A 115 -26.80 25.57 15.39
CA GLY A 115 -25.47 25.55 14.79
C GLY A 115 -24.93 24.12 14.64
N VAL A 116 -23.65 23.92 14.99
CA VAL A 116 -22.99 22.61 14.95
C VAL A 116 -23.63 21.57 15.88
N SER A 117 -24.34 22.01 16.93
CA SER A 117 -25.07 21.11 17.84
C SER A 117 -26.30 20.45 17.20
N ALA A 118 -26.69 20.86 15.99
CA ALA A 118 -27.69 20.15 15.20
C ALA A 118 -27.17 18.80 14.69
N LEU A 119 -25.87 18.65 14.39
CA LEU A 119 -25.31 17.48 13.69
C LEU A 119 -25.63 16.13 14.39
N PRO A 120 -25.48 16.00 15.73
CA PRO A 120 -25.83 14.76 16.41
C PRO A 120 -27.34 14.43 16.41
N LYS A 121 -28.21 15.40 16.10
CA LYS A 121 -29.67 15.20 16.02
C LYS A 121 -30.14 14.74 14.63
N LEU A 122 -29.33 14.91 13.58
CA LEU A 122 -29.69 14.54 12.22
C LEU A 122 -29.63 13.02 12.02
N ASP A 123 -30.73 12.40 11.58
CA ASP A 123 -30.76 11.05 11.00
C ASP A 123 -30.92 11.20 9.49
N GLY A 124 -29.89 10.86 8.73
CA GLY A 124 -29.85 11.21 7.32
C GLY A 124 -28.55 10.82 6.66
N MET A 125 -28.60 10.75 5.34
CA MET A 125 -27.43 10.72 4.47
C MET A 125 -27.26 12.14 3.92
N PHE A 126 -26.11 12.79 4.11
CA PHE A 126 -25.98 14.20 3.78
C PHE A 126 -24.54 14.66 3.61
N ALA A 127 -24.38 15.60 2.69
CA ALA A 127 -23.27 16.52 2.60
C ALA A 127 -23.85 17.91 2.38
N PHE A 128 -23.46 18.89 3.18
CA PHE A 128 -23.96 20.26 3.02
C PHE A 128 -22.89 21.32 3.26
N ALA A 129 -23.18 22.51 2.73
CA ALA A 129 -22.45 23.74 3.02
C ALA A 129 -23.44 24.81 3.47
N PHE A 130 -23.21 25.35 4.67
CA PHE A 130 -24.02 26.38 5.29
C PHE A 130 -23.17 27.62 5.56
N TYR A 131 -23.56 28.76 5.00
CA TYR A 131 -22.77 30.00 5.05
C TYR A 131 -23.52 31.11 5.76
N ASP A 132 -22.85 31.76 6.72
CA ASP A 132 -23.27 33.01 7.33
C ASP A 132 -22.54 34.17 6.66
N GLU A 133 -23.25 34.96 5.86
CA GLU A 133 -22.68 36.09 5.12
C GLU A 133 -22.19 37.22 6.04
N VAL A 134 -22.80 37.40 7.21
CA VAL A 134 -22.41 38.45 8.17
C VAL A 134 -21.11 38.07 8.88
N LYS A 135 -21.02 36.81 9.32
CA LYS A 135 -19.82 36.29 9.99
C LYS A 135 -18.72 35.84 9.03
N LYS A 136 -19.02 35.77 7.73
CA LYS A 136 -18.16 35.17 6.69
C LYS A 136 -17.67 33.77 7.06
N GLU A 137 -18.59 32.98 7.61
CA GLU A 137 -18.32 31.67 8.19
C GLU A 137 -19.03 30.60 7.36
N LEU A 138 -18.28 29.60 6.88
CA LEU A 138 -18.79 28.43 6.19
C LEU A 138 -18.68 27.20 7.10
N LEU A 139 -19.78 26.49 7.29
CA LEU A 139 -19.84 25.16 7.86
C LEU A 139 -20.00 24.12 6.74
N LEU A 140 -19.03 23.21 6.62
CA LEU A 140 -19.14 22.01 5.79
C LEU A 140 -19.36 20.80 6.71
N ALA A 141 -20.32 19.94 6.41
CA ALA A 141 -20.53 18.71 7.18
C ALA A 141 -20.87 17.54 6.29
N ARG A 142 -20.44 16.34 6.71
CA ARG A 142 -20.71 15.06 6.06
C ARG A 142 -21.35 14.10 7.05
N ASP A 143 -22.27 13.26 6.59
CA ASP A 143 -23.04 12.31 7.40
C ASP A 143 -22.18 11.27 8.11
N ASN A 144 -22.82 10.58 9.07
CA ASN A 144 -22.23 9.65 10.03
C ASN A 144 -21.36 8.55 9.39
N PHE A 145 -21.73 8.05 8.21
CA PHE A 145 -21.08 6.89 7.57
C PHE A 145 -20.40 7.25 6.24
N GLY A 146 -20.53 8.49 5.80
CA GLY A 146 -19.98 8.96 4.53
C GLY A 146 -20.79 8.50 3.33
N GLU A 147 -22.10 8.28 3.49
CA GLU A 147 -23.03 7.95 2.40
C GLU A 147 -22.96 8.97 1.27
N LYS A 148 -22.86 10.27 1.63
CA LYS A 148 -22.73 11.35 0.64
C LYS A 148 -21.33 11.90 0.55
N PRO A 149 -20.87 12.19 -0.69
CA PRO A 149 -19.53 12.68 -0.96
C PRO A 149 -19.38 14.16 -0.54
N LEU A 150 -18.20 14.54 -0.05
CA LEU A 150 -17.83 15.95 0.08
C LEU A 150 -16.32 16.12 -0.01
N TYR A 151 -15.90 16.87 -1.02
CA TYR A 151 -14.51 17.20 -1.29
C TYR A 151 -14.26 18.67 -1.06
N TYR A 152 -13.05 19.03 -0.65
CA TYR A 152 -12.62 20.42 -0.50
C TYR A 152 -11.15 20.61 -0.87
N CYS A 153 -10.81 21.80 -1.34
CA CYS A 153 -9.44 22.18 -1.68
C CYS A 153 -9.18 23.67 -1.40
N SER A 154 -7.92 24.03 -1.18
CA SER A 154 -7.52 25.43 -1.18
C SER A 154 -7.51 25.98 -2.60
N ILE A 155 -8.06 27.19 -2.78
CA ILE A 155 -8.07 27.92 -4.07
C ILE A 155 -7.66 29.38 -3.83
N GLY A 156 -6.46 29.75 -4.30
CA GLY A 156 -5.90 31.06 -3.97
C GLY A 156 -5.73 31.25 -2.45
N LYS A 157 -6.45 32.22 -1.87
CA LYS A 157 -6.51 32.46 -0.41
C LYS A 157 -7.74 31.83 0.25
N GLY A 158 -8.61 31.21 -0.54
CA GLY A 158 -9.90 30.69 -0.10
C GLY A 158 -9.98 29.17 -0.14
N ILE A 159 -11.21 28.69 -0.05
CA ILE A 159 -11.56 27.28 -0.13
C ILE A 159 -12.60 27.06 -1.22
N ALA A 160 -12.53 25.92 -1.91
CA ALA A 160 -13.60 25.41 -2.74
C ALA A 160 -14.05 24.05 -2.22
N PHE A 161 -15.32 23.71 -2.45
CA PHE A 161 -15.89 22.40 -2.12
C PHE A 161 -16.80 21.90 -3.23
N ALA A 162 -16.97 20.59 -3.33
CA ALA A 162 -17.94 19.98 -4.24
C ALA A 162 -18.33 18.55 -3.82
N SER A 163 -19.45 18.06 -4.36
CA SER A 163 -19.86 16.64 -4.26
C SER A 163 -18.97 15.69 -5.08
N GLU A 164 -18.22 16.19 -6.06
CA GLU A 164 -17.35 15.36 -6.91
C GLU A 164 -16.00 16.06 -7.17
N LEU A 165 -14.92 15.29 -7.24
CA LEU A 165 -13.60 15.82 -7.59
C LEU A 165 -13.55 16.41 -9.00
N THR A 166 -14.26 15.79 -9.94
CA THR A 166 -14.38 16.24 -11.34
C THR A 166 -14.93 17.66 -11.47
N ALA A 167 -15.78 18.07 -10.52
CA ALA A 167 -16.24 19.46 -10.42
C ALA A 167 -15.07 20.37 -10.03
N LEU A 168 -14.34 20.08 -8.94
CA LEU A 168 -13.22 20.91 -8.49
C LEU A 168 -12.14 21.09 -9.57
N ILE A 169 -11.90 20.09 -10.41
CA ILE A 169 -10.95 20.16 -11.55
C ILE A 169 -11.32 21.27 -12.56
N ARG A 170 -12.59 21.68 -12.64
CA ARG A 170 -13.04 22.76 -13.53
C ARG A 170 -12.67 24.16 -13.04
N LEU A 171 -12.28 24.31 -11.77
CA LEU A 171 -11.92 25.60 -11.22
C LEU A 171 -10.53 26.06 -11.70
N ASP A 172 -10.46 27.28 -12.22
CA ASP A 172 -9.24 27.96 -12.61
C ASP A 172 -8.32 28.14 -11.40
N GLY A 173 -7.17 27.47 -11.40
CA GLY A 173 -6.25 27.47 -10.26
C GLY A 173 -6.34 26.22 -9.39
N PHE A 174 -7.20 25.26 -9.71
CA PHE A 174 -7.13 23.92 -9.13
C PHE A 174 -5.82 23.24 -9.53
N ASP A 175 -5.09 22.72 -8.54
CA ASP A 175 -3.88 21.95 -8.77
C ASP A 175 -4.21 20.47 -8.97
N ASN A 176 -4.26 20.06 -10.24
CA ASN A 176 -4.47 18.66 -10.65
C ASN A 176 -3.20 17.79 -10.59
N THR A 177 -2.22 18.16 -9.76
CA THR A 177 -1.09 17.27 -9.45
C THR A 177 -1.60 15.97 -8.85
N ILE A 178 -1.35 14.86 -9.54
CA ILE A 178 -1.59 13.52 -9.00
C ILE A 178 -0.67 13.27 -7.80
N ASN A 179 -1.24 12.76 -6.72
CA ASN A 179 -0.52 12.34 -5.52
C ASN A 179 -0.07 10.88 -5.67
N GLU A 180 1.23 10.65 -5.80
CA GLU A 180 1.76 9.29 -6.03
C GLU A 180 1.54 8.35 -4.83
N ASN A 181 1.39 8.89 -3.61
CA ASN A 181 1.03 8.08 -2.45
C ASN A 181 -0.43 7.61 -2.51
N SER A 182 -1.34 8.44 -3.03
CA SER A 182 -2.73 8.05 -3.27
C SER A 182 -2.84 6.99 -4.37
N VAL A 183 -1.98 7.07 -5.40
CA VAL A 183 -1.86 6.01 -6.41
C VAL A 183 -1.40 4.69 -5.78
N ALA A 184 -0.40 4.74 -4.89
CA ALA A 184 0.06 3.56 -4.16
C ALA A 184 -1.03 2.99 -3.22
N GLN A 185 -1.74 3.86 -2.49
CA GLN A 185 -2.86 3.48 -1.65
C GLN A 185 -3.97 2.81 -2.46
N TYR A 186 -4.31 3.35 -3.64
CA TYR A 186 -5.26 2.76 -4.55
C TYR A 186 -4.83 1.37 -5.04
N LEU A 187 -3.56 1.17 -5.42
CA LEU A 187 -3.09 -0.16 -5.82
C LEU A 187 -3.12 -1.16 -4.65
N PHE A 188 -2.99 -0.70 -3.41
CA PHE A 188 -3.10 -1.55 -2.24
C PHE A 188 -4.55 -1.88 -1.88
N LEU A 189 -5.43 -0.88 -1.80
CA LEU A 189 -6.80 -0.99 -1.27
C LEU A 189 -7.89 -1.12 -2.33
N GLN A 190 -7.60 -0.83 -3.61
CA GLN A 190 -8.54 -0.62 -4.73
C GLN A 190 -9.27 0.73 -4.74
N TYR A 191 -9.08 1.56 -3.74
CA TYR A 191 -9.67 2.90 -3.64
C TYR A 191 -8.72 3.84 -2.92
N VAL A 192 -8.94 5.15 -3.04
CA VAL A 192 -8.24 6.14 -2.24
C VAL A 192 -9.07 6.41 -0.98
N ASP A 193 -8.45 6.37 0.18
CA ASP A 193 -9.15 6.52 1.46
C ASP A 193 -9.13 7.98 1.95
N ALA A 194 -10.14 8.37 2.73
CA ALA A 194 -10.21 9.72 3.30
C ALA A 194 -9.11 9.92 4.37
N PRO A 195 -8.55 11.13 4.53
CA PRO A 195 -8.89 12.37 3.83
C PRO A 195 -8.19 12.56 2.48
N SER A 196 -7.34 11.63 2.05
CA SER A 196 -6.57 11.77 0.81
C SER A 196 -7.46 11.74 -0.42
N THR A 197 -7.02 12.38 -1.50
CA THR A 197 -7.58 12.17 -2.84
C THR A 197 -6.47 11.82 -3.80
N ILE A 198 -6.80 11.43 -5.02
CA ILE A 198 -5.88 11.17 -6.12
C ILE A 198 -5.08 12.42 -6.49
N PHE A 199 -5.54 13.61 -6.09
CA PHE A 199 -4.83 14.89 -6.25
C PHE A 199 -4.20 15.37 -4.94
N THR A 200 -3.06 16.04 -5.04
CA THR A 200 -2.32 16.57 -3.88
C THR A 200 -3.06 17.70 -3.16
N ASN A 201 -3.81 18.55 -3.89
CA ASN A 201 -4.44 19.75 -3.34
C ASN A 201 -5.90 19.58 -2.91
N ALA A 202 -6.47 18.37 -3.01
CA ALA A 202 -7.85 18.10 -2.63
C ALA A 202 -7.94 17.06 -1.51
N LYS A 203 -8.94 17.22 -0.64
CA LYS A 203 -9.23 16.32 0.47
C LYS A 203 -10.68 15.88 0.44
N LYS A 204 -10.92 14.64 0.85
CA LYS A 204 -12.25 14.15 1.24
C LYS A 204 -12.52 14.55 2.68
N LEU A 205 -13.69 15.11 2.96
CA LEU A 205 -14.15 15.23 4.33
C LEU A 205 -14.50 13.83 4.85
N GLU A 206 -13.95 13.45 5.99
CA GLU A 206 -14.20 12.16 6.63
C GLU A 206 -15.67 12.02 7.06
N PRO A 207 -16.20 10.79 7.16
CA PRO A 207 -17.51 10.53 7.77
C PRO A 207 -17.65 11.15 9.16
N GLY A 208 -18.87 11.52 9.54
CA GLY A 208 -19.20 12.02 10.87
C GLY A 208 -18.42 13.26 11.27
N THR A 209 -17.95 14.05 10.31
CA THR A 209 -17.01 15.17 10.53
C THR A 209 -17.53 16.46 9.91
N PHE A 210 -17.21 17.59 10.54
CA PHE A 210 -17.48 18.93 10.01
C PHE A 210 -16.22 19.80 9.98
N LEU A 211 -16.27 20.84 9.15
CA LEU A 211 -15.27 21.91 9.06
C LEU A 211 -15.95 23.26 9.24
N VAL A 212 -15.33 24.14 10.02
CA VAL A 212 -15.67 25.57 10.04
C VAL A 212 -14.57 26.35 9.36
N VAL A 213 -14.94 27.16 8.39
CA VAL A 213 -14.04 28.00 7.61
C VAL A 213 -14.41 29.46 7.85
N LYS A 214 -13.43 30.26 8.28
CA LYS A 214 -13.57 31.72 8.43
C LYS A 214 -12.61 32.40 7.49
N ASP A 215 -13.12 33.34 6.71
CA ASP A 215 -12.35 34.09 5.73
C ASP A 215 -11.49 33.22 4.80
N GLY A 216 -12.01 32.05 4.39
CA GLY A 216 -11.29 31.12 3.51
C GLY A 216 -10.27 30.20 4.21
N THR A 217 -10.11 30.32 5.54
CA THR A 217 -9.21 29.49 6.35
C THR A 217 -10.00 28.54 7.23
N ILE A 218 -9.60 27.27 7.28
CA ILE A 218 -10.18 26.27 8.20
C ILE A 218 -9.78 26.65 9.63
N VAL A 219 -10.75 26.99 10.47
CA VAL A 219 -10.54 27.34 11.88
C VAL A 219 -10.92 26.20 12.82
N GLU A 220 -11.78 25.29 12.38
CA GLU A 220 -12.18 24.11 13.15
C GLU A 220 -12.38 22.90 12.22
N LYS A 221 -12.00 21.73 12.73
CA LYS A 221 -12.33 20.42 12.17
C LYS A 221 -12.58 19.46 13.33
N SER A 222 -13.79 18.91 13.39
CA SER A 222 -14.21 18.06 14.52
C SER A 222 -15.10 16.92 14.04
N THR A 223 -14.92 15.76 14.66
CA THR A 223 -15.77 14.57 14.46
C THR A 223 -16.91 14.60 15.47
N TYR A 224 -18.16 14.57 14.99
CA TYR A 224 -19.37 14.58 15.80
C TYR A 224 -20.01 13.19 15.93
N TYR A 225 -19.57 12.22 15.11
CA TYR A 225 -20.01 10.83 15.18
C TYR A 225 -18.87 9.88 14.81
N GLU A 226 -18.67 8.86 15.62
CA GLU A 226 -17.78 7.72 15.33
C GLU A 226 -18.42 6.46 15.92
N PHE A 227 -18.33 5.36 15.17
CA PHE A 227 -18.80 4.06 15.65
C PHE A 227 -17.81 3.47 16.65
N SER A 228 -18.28 3.14 17.86
CA SER A 228 -17.46 2.66 18.98
C SER A 228 -18.14 1.48 19.69
N PRO A 229 -17.74 0.22 19.38
CA PRO A 229 -18.27 -0.96 20.03
C PRO A 229 -18.06 -0.97 21.54
N GLU A 230 -19.07 -1.43 22.28
CA GLU A 230 -19.01 -1.62 23.72
C GLU A 230 -18.50 -3.04 24.05
N GLU A 231 -17.67 -3.18 25.09
CA GLU A 231 -17.27 -4.49 25.59
C GLU A 231 -18.39 -5.11 26.44
N ASN A 232 -19.37 -5.72 25.76
CA ASN A 232 -20.45 -6.45 26.43
C ASN A 232 -20.08 -7.93 26.62
N LEU A 233 -19.97 -8.34 27.89
CA LEU A 233 -19.66 -9.72 28.30
C LEU A 233 -20.91 -10.58 28.56
N ILE A 234 -22.10 -9.97 28.55
CA ILE A 234 -23.36 -10.65 28.81
C ILE A 234 -24.00 -11.01 27.47
N ASN A 235 -24.10 -12.31 27.20
CA ASN A 235 -24.89 -12.80 26.09
C ASN A 235 -26.38 -12.62 26.40
N ARG A 236 -27.08 -11.92 25.52
CA ARG A 236 -28.52 -11.75 25.55
C ARG A 236 -29.17 -12.85 24.72
N ASP A 237 -30.45 -13.08 24.97
CA ASP A 237 -31.24 -14.00 24.17
C ASP A 237 -31.35 -13.49 22.72
N ILE A 238 -31.06 -14.36 21.74
CA ILE A 238 -30.94 -13.98 20.34
C ILE A 238 -32.30 -13.62 19.71
N GLU A 239 -33.39 -14.20 20.20
CA GLU A 239 -34.74 -13.88 19.74
C GLU A 239 -35.17 -12.51 20.26
N THR A 240 -34.87 -12.19 21.52
CA THR A 240 -35.08 -10.85 22.09
C THR A 240 -34.28 -9.79 21.31
N LEU A 241 -33.03 -10.10 20.93
CA LEU A 241 -32.23 -9.22 20.08
C LEU A 241 -32.83 -9.06 18.68
N ALA A 242 -33.39 -10.12 18.10
CA ALA A 242 -34.06 -10.06 16.82
C ALA A 242 -35.33 -9.21 16.87
N ASP A 243 -36.09 -9.25 17.97
CA ASP A 243 -37.26 -8.38 18.20
C ASP A 243 -36.87 -6.90 18.25
N GLU A 244 -35.84 -6.57 19.03
CA GLU A 244 -35.32 -5.20 19.12
C GLU A 244 -34.81 -4.69 17.77
N LEU A 245 -34.04 -5.52 17.05
CA LEU A 245 -33.53 -5.16 15.74
C LEU A 245 -34.67 -4.97 14.73
N GLU A 246 -35.71 -5.80 14.78
CA GLU A 246 -36.86 -5.68 13.90
C GLU A 246 -37.53 -4.32 14.04
N GLU A 247 -37.81 -3.88 15.27
CA GLU A 247 -38.46 -2.59 15.53
C GLU A 247 -37.60 -1.41 15.05
N ILE A 248 -36.30 -1.42 15.37
CA ILE A 248 -35.38 -0.33 14.97
C ILE A 248 -35.20 -0.30 13.44
N LEU A 249 -35.08 -1.47 12.80
CA LEU A 249 -34.95 -1.56 11.36
C LEU A 249 -36.25 -1.15 10.65
N LEU A 250 -37.41 -1.51 11.18
CA LEU A 250 -38.71 -1.06 10.65
C LEU A 250 -38.86 0.46 10.72
N ASP A 251 -38.47 1.10 11.83
CA ASP A 251 -38.45 2.56 11.92
C ASP A 251 -37.54 3.19 10.86
N SER A 252 -36.29 2.69 10.74
CA SER A 252 -35.33 3.15 9.74
C SER A 252 -35.87 3.01 8.30
N ILE A 253 -36.51 1.88 7.98
CA ILE A 253 -37.13 1.64 6.67
C ILE A 253 -38.29 2.60 6.43
N ARG A 254 -39.21 2.80 7.39
CA ARG A 254 -40.35 3.70 7.24
C ARG A 254 -39.93 5.11 6.86
N LYS A 255 -38.91 5.66 7.53
CA LYS A 255 -38.39 7.00 7.26
C LYS A 255 -37.72 7.11 5.90
N ARG A 256 -36.98 6.09 5.47
CA ARG A 256 -36.34 6.01 4.14
C ARG A 256 -37.32 5.75 3.00
N LEU A 257 -38.56 5.37 3.28
CA LEU A 257 -39.63 5.23 2.28
C LEU A 257 -40.42 6.53 2.04
N ILE A 258 -40.10 7.63 2.73
CA ILE A 258 -40.73 8.93 2.48
C ILE A 258 -40.14 9.53 1.19
N ALA A 259 -40.95 9.63 0.14
CA ALA A 259 -40.64 10.34 -1.10
C ALA A 259 -41.92 10.73 -1.85
N ASP A 260 -41.88 11.81 -2.64
CA ASP A 260 -42.96 12.24 -3.54
C ASP A 260 -42.81 11.65 -4.95
N VAL A 261 -41.84 10.73 -5.14
CA VAL A 261 -41.48 10.07 -6.40
C VAL A 261 -41.46 8.55 -6.25
N PRO A 262 -41.53 7.77 -7.36
CA PRO A 262 -41.54 6.32 -7.27
C PRO A 262 -40.29 5.72 -6.62
N ILE A 263 -40.51 4.81 -5.67
CA ILE A 263 -39.48 4.07 -4.93
C ILE A 263 -39.48 2.60 -5.34
N GLY A 264 -38.28 2.00 -5.41
CA GLY A 264 -38.09 0.55 -5.51
C GLY A 264 -36.96 0.06 -4.61
N ALA A 265 -36.54 -1.18 -4.80
CA ALA A 265 -35.42 -1.77 -4.07
C ALA A 265 -34.51 -2.58 -4.98
N PHE A 266 -33.22 -2.57 -4.69
CA PHE A 266 -32.28 -3.53 -5.28
C PHE A 266 -32.34 -4.82 -4.48
N LEU A 267 -32.67 -5.91 -5.16
CA LEU A 267 -32.82 -7.23 -4.55
C LEU A 267 -31.75 -8.17 -5.08
N SER A 268 -31.06 -8.82 -4.16
CA SER A 268 -30.06 -9.84 -4.44
C SER A 268 -30.44 -11.16 -3.77
N GLY A 269 -29.63 -12.20 -3.98
CA GLY A 269 -29.76 -13.47 -3.24
C GLY A 269 -29.25 -13.39 -1.80
N GLY A 270 -28.75 -12.23 -1.36
CA GLY A 270 -28.18 -12.04 -0.02
C GLY A 270 -29.24 -11.75 1.05
N VAL A 271 -28.92 -12.10 2.29
CA VAL A 271 -29.81 -11.92 3.45
C VAL A 271 -30.20 -10.45 3.70
N ASP A 272 -29.35 -9.49 3.38
CA ASP A 272 -29.53 -8.08 3.78
C ASP A 272 -30.64 -7.40 3.00
N SER A 273 -30.53 -7.41 1.66
CA SER A 273 -31.54 -6.84 0.77
C SER A 273 -32.85 -7.63 0.86
N ALA A 274 -32.77 -8.96 1.00
CA ALA A 274 -33.93 -9.82 1.17
C ALA A 274 -34.71 -9.52 2.46
N LEU A 275 -34.02 -9.33 3.60
CA LEU A 275 -34.66 -8.95 4.85
C LEU A 275 -35.35 -7.59 4.75
N VAL A 276 -34.69 -6.58 4.18
CA VAL A 276 -35.29 -5.26 3.99
C VAL A 276 -36.56 -5.35 3.14
N VAL A 277 -36.51 -6.04 2.00
CA VAL A 277 -37.69 -6.22 1.13
C VAL A 277 -38.78 -7.03 1.83
N ALA A 278 -38.41 -8.06 2.60
CA ALA A 278 -39.36 -8.85 3.37
C ALA A 278 -40.10 -8.02 4.43
N LEU A 279 -39.39 -7.15 5.17
CA LEU A 279 -40.01 -6.26 6.15
C LEU A 279 -40.97 -5.25 5.48
N ILE A 280 -40.59 -4.69 4.33
CA ILE A 280 -41.48 -3.79 3.56
C ILE A 280 -42.76 -4.53 3.14
N ARG A 281 -42.64 -5.74 2.59
CA ARG A 281 -43.79 -6.49 2.06
C ARG A 281 -44.64 -7.15 3.13
N LYS A 282 -44.04 -7.75 4.15
CA LYS A 282 -44.75 -8.55 5.17
C LYS A 282 -45.20 -7.71 6.37
N LYS A 283 -44.40 -6.74 6.81
CA LYS A 283 -44.72 -5.90 7.98
C LYS A 283 -45.37 -4.57 7.60
N LEU A 284 -44.81 -3.85 6.63
CA LEU A 284 -45.39 -2.58 6.18
C LEU A 284 -46.52 -2.77 5.15
N LYS A 285 -46.59 -3.94 4.50
CA LYS A 285 -47.60 -4.30 3.48
C LYS A 285 -47.64 -3.32 2.29
N LEU A 286 -46.54 -2.64 2.02
CA LEU A 286 -46.43 -1.67 0.93
C LEU A 286 -46.04 -2.37 -0.38
N PRO A 287 -46.65 -2.03 -1.53
CA PRO A 287 -46.20 -2.53 -2.83
C PRO A 287 -44.77 -2.07 -3.09
N LEU A 288 -43.97 -2.93 -3.74
CA LEU A 288 -42.56 -2.63 -4.00
C LEU A 288 -42.13 -3.20 -5.34
N LYS A 289 -41.48 -2.35 -6.14
CA LYS A 289 -40.74 -2.76 -7.34
C LYS A 289 -39.36 -3.22 -6.92
N THR A 290 -38.92 -4.39 -7.37
CA THR A 290 -37.59 -4.91 -7.07
C THR A 290 -36.78 -5.08 -8.34
N PHE A 291 -35.51 -4.72 -8.30
CA PHE A 291 -34.61 -4.75 -9.46
C PHE A 291 -33.42 -5.67 -9.18
N SER A 292 -33.09 -6.52 -10.14
CA SER A 292 -31.90 -7.35 -10.14
C SER A 292 -31.25 -7.38 -11.52
N ILE A 293 -29.98 -7.78 -11.57
CA ILE A 293 -29.31 -8.08 -12.83
C ILE A 293 -28.68 -9.46 -12.77
N GLY A 294 -28.74 -10.17 -13.89
CA GLY A 294 -28.12 -11.47 -14.11
C GLY A 294 -27.09 -11.41 -15.23
N PHE A 295 -26.41 -12.53 -15.48
CA PHE A 295 -25.45 -12.66 -16.58
C PHE A 295 -25.82 -13.89 -17.42
N SER A 296 -25.68 -13.79 -18.74
CA SER A 296 -25.81 -14.95 -19.62
C SER A 296 -24.59 -15.88 -19.48
N ASP A 297 -24.76 -17.15 -19.85
CA ASP A 297 -23.67 -18.11 -20.02
C ASP A 297 -22.88 -18.48 -18.74
N THR A 298 -23.46 -18.26 -17.56
CA THR A 298 -22.93 -18.73 -16.28
C THR A 298 -24.03 -19.13 -15.30
N ASP A 299 -23.80 -20.21 -14.56
CA ASP A 299 -24.65 -20.61 -13.43
C ASP A 299 -24.31 -19.82 -12.14
N ALA A 300 -23.22 -19.05 -12.15
CA ALA A 300 -22.76 -18.26 -11.00
C ALA A 300 -23.40 -16.86 -10.98
N THR A 301 -24.72 -16.78 -10.85
CA THR A 301 -25.47 -15.52 -10.88
C THR A 301 -26.61 -15.50 -9.87
N GLU A 302 -26.76 -14.39 -9.13
CA GLU A 302 -27.74 -14.27 -8.03
C GLU A 302 -29.17 -13.93 -8.46
N HIS A 303 -29.37 -13.55 -9.73
CA HIS A 303 -30.67 -13.05 -10.19
C HIS A 303 -31.81 -14.07 -10.02
N GLN A 304 -31.52 -15.37 -10.17
CA GLN A 304 -32.51 -16.43 -9.96
C GLN A 304 -33.02 -16.44 -8.52
N PHE A 305 -32.12 -16.28 -7.54
CA PHE A 305 -32.50 -16.19 -6.13
C PHE A 305 -33.27 -14.91 -5.83
N ALA A 306 -32.87 -13.79 -6.43
CA ALA A 306 -33.63 -12.54 -6.31
C ALA A 306 -35.06 -12.70 -6.85
N ARG A 307 -35.24 -13.41 -7.97
CA ARG A 307 -36.56 -13.74 -8.53
C ARG A 307 -37.39 -14.62 -7.59
N GLU A 308 -36.82 -15.73 -7.09
CA GLU A 308 -37.48 -16.61 -6.10
C GLU A 308 -38.00 -15.81 -4.89
N ILE A 309 -37.14 -14.94 -4.34
CA ILE A 309 -37.47 -14.09 -3.20
C ILE A 309 -38.58 -13.09 -3.56
N ALA A 310 -38.48 -12.43 -4.71
CA ALA A 310 -39.46 -11.45 -5.16
C ALA A 310 -40.84 -12.08 -5.38
N GLU A 311 -40.91 -13.25 -6.02
CA GLU A 311 -42.13 -14.01 -6.23
C GLU A 311 -42.77 -14.42 -4.90
N PHE A 312 -41.97 -14.96 -3.97
CA PHE A 312 -42.43 -15.35 -2.64
C PHE A 312 -42.97 -14.17 -1.80
N LEU A 313 -42.38 -12.99 -1.95
CA LEU A 313 -42.78 -11.76 -1.27
C LEU A 313 -43.87 -10.99 -2.04
N GLY A 314 -44.26 -11.44 -3.23
CA GLY A 314 -45.25 -10.79 -4.09
C GLY A 314 -44.82 -9.37 -4.50
N CYS A 315 -43.56 -9.19 -4.88
CA CYS A 315 -43.02 -7.95 -5.43
C CYS A 315 -43.26 -7.85 -6.94
N GLU A 316 -43.31 -6.62 -7.47
CA GLU A 316 -43.22 -6.40 -8.91
C GLU A 316 -41.74 -6.50 -9.32
N HIS A 317 -41.30 -7.69 -9.74
CA HIS A 317 -39.89 -7.94 -10.03
C HIS A 317 -39.50 -7.56 -11.47
N HIS A 318 -38.40 -6.83 -11.57
CA HIS A 318 -37.76 -6.44 -12.82
C HIS A 318 -36.34 -6.98 -12.82
N GLU A 319 -35.99 -7.76 -13.83
CA GLU A 319 -34.63 -8.31 -13.97
C GLU A 319 -34.10 -8.03 -15.37
N LYS A 320 -32.78 -7.83 -15.47
CA LYS A 320 -32.08 -7.72 -16.75
C LYS A 320 -30.93 -8.71 -16.79
N ILE A 321 -30.94 -9.60 -17.79
CA ILE A 321 -29.82 -10.51 -18.06
C ILE A 321 -28.83 -9.81 -18.98
N LEU A 322 -27.59 -9.66 -18.51
CA LEU A 322 -26.51 -9.00 -19.22
C LEU A 322 -25.72 -9.99 -20.05
N SER A 323 -25.49 -9.64 -21.31
CA SER A 323 -24.61 -10.39 -22.21
C SER A 323 -23.15 -9.91 -22.09
N PRO A 324 -22.16 -10.74 -22.49
CA PRO A 324 -20.75 -10.32 -22.53
C PRO A 324 -20.49 -9.04 -23.32
N LYS A 325 -21.31 -8.73 -24.34
CA LYS A 325 -21.20 -7.52 -25.15
C LYS A 325 -21.54 -6.25 -24.36
N GLU A 326 -22.50 -6.32 -23.45
CA GLU A 326 -22.85 -5.19 -22.58
C GLU A 326 -21.73 -4.91 -21.55
N LEU A 327 -20.82 -5.86 -21.32
CA LEU A 327 -19.63 -5.68 -20.47
C LEU A 327 -18.50 -4.93 -21.18
N GLU A 328 -18.64 -4.62 -22.47
CA GLU A 328 -17.68 -3.80 -23.23
C GLU A 328 -17.77 -2.30 -22.89
N ILE A 329 -18.83 -1.89 -22.17
CA ILE A 329 -19.12 -0.52 -21.70
C ILE A 329 -18.15 -0.09 -20.55
N ALA A 330 -17.15 -0.92 -20.23
CA ALA A 330 -16.17 -0.68 -19.16
C ALA A 330 -15.53 0.73 -19.19
N THR A 331 -15.34 1.32 -20.37
CA THR A 331 -14.77 2.67 -20.53
C THR A 331 -15.72 3.79 -20.05
N ASP A 332 -17.03 3.63 -20.23
CA ASP A 332 -18.01 4.66 -19.85
C ASP A 332 -18.17 4.76 -18.33
N ILE A 333 -17.99 3.63 -17.62
CA ILE A 333 -17.99 3.60 -16.15
C ILE A 333 -16.78 4.36 -15.59
N MET A 334 -15.65 4.33 -16.28
CA MET A 334 -14.46 5.10 -15.88
C MET A 334 -14.68 6.60 -15.98
N ASN A 335 -15.59 7.02 -16.85
CA ASN A 335 -15.99 8.43 -16.95
C ASN A 335 -16.96 8.84 -15.84
N ALA A 336 -17.72 7.89 -15.28
CA ALA A 336 -18.65 8.13 -14.18
C ALA A 336 -17.97 8.19 -12.79
N LEU A 337 -16.79 7.59 -12.65
CA LEU A 337 -15.97 7.71 -11.45
C LEU A 337 -15.28 9.08 -11.39
N ASP A 338 -15.45 9.79 -10.29
CA ASP A 338 -14.75 11.06 -10.04
C ASP A 338 -13.36 10.86 -9.41
N GLU A 339 -13.03 9.62 -9.04
CA GLU A 339 -11.75 9.15 -8.54
C GLU A 339 -11.58 7.63 -8.81
N PRO A 340 -10.36 7.10 -8.97
CA PRO A 340 -10.16 5.65 -9.15
C PRO A 340 -10.77 4.81 -8.02
N ASN A 341 -11.65 3.87 -8.39
CA ASN A 341 -12.22 2.83 -7.53
C ASN A 341 -12.32 1.52 -8.34
N ALA A 342 -11.59 0.49 -7.90
CA ALA A 342 -11.47 -0.79 -8.60
C ALA A 342 -12.38 -1.89 -8.04
N ASP A 343 -13.39 -1.56 -7.24
CA ASP A 343 -14.41 -2.54 -6.88
C ASP A 343 -15.04 -3.11 -8.17
N THR A 344 -14.87 -4.41 -8.39
CA THR A 344 -15.39 -5.10 -9.59
C THR A 344 -16.91 -5.01 -9.72
N SER A 345 -17.62 -4.68 -8.64
CA SER A 345 -19.06 -4.47 -8.66
C SER A 345 -19.49 -3.09 -9.18
N CYS A 346 -18.57 -2.17 -9.50
CA CYS A 346 -18.90 -0.88 -10.13
C CYS A 346 -19.69 -1.06 -11.44
N LEU A 347 -19.24 -1.95 -12.34
CA LEU A 347 -19.89 -2.24 -13.62
C LEU A 347 -21.31 -2.78 -13.46
N PRO A 348 -21.56 -3.87 -12.69
CA PRO A 348 -22.92 -4.36 -12.53
C PRO A 348 -23.81 -3.35 -11.79
N TYR A 349 -23.27 -2.60 -10.83
CA TYR A 349 -24.07 -1.58 -10.12
C TYR A 349 -24.47 -0.40 -11.03
N TYR A 350 -23.57 0.02 -11.94
CA TYR A 350 -23.87 1.01 -12.97
C TYR A 350 -25.02 0.56 -13.88
N LEU A 351 -24.93 -0.67 -14.40
CA LEU A 351 -25.93 -1.23 -15.30
C LEU A 351 -27.28 -1.47 -14.59
N LEU A 352 -27.25 -1.92 -13.34
CA LEU A 352 -28.44 -2.03 -12.50
C LEU A 352 -29.09 -0.67 -12.27
N SER A 353 -28.30 0.35 -11.98
CA SER A 353 -28.80 1.72 -11.76
C SER A 353 -29.38 2.33 -13.03
N GLN A 354 -28.73 2.14 -14.18
CA GLN A 354 -29.24 2.55 -15.49
C GLN A 354 -30.57 1.86 -15.83
N PHE A 355 -30.70 0.59 -15.46
CA PHE A 355 -31.91 -0.18 -15.69
C PHE A 355 -33.04 0.32 -14.78
N ALA A 356 -32.77 0.45 -13.48
CA ALA A 356 -33.77 0.83 -12.50
C ALA A 356 -34.23 2.29 -12.62
N SER A 357 -33.35 3.22 -13.01
CA SER A 357 -33.68 4.65 -13.15
C SER A 357 -34.77 4.94 -14.19
N LYS A 358 -35.03 4.00 -15.11
CA LYS A 358 -36.15 4.06 -16.07
C LYS A 358 -37.52 3.89 -15.41
N HIS A 359 -37.56 3.39 -14.17
CA HIS A 359 -38.79 3.02 -13.47
C HIS A 359 -38.97 3.72 -12.13
N ILE A 360 -37.87 4.12 -11.48
CA ILE A 360 -37.84 4.69 -10.13
C ILE A 360 -36.82 5.83 -10.04
N LYS A 361 -37.01 6.75 -9.09
CA LYS A 361 -36.02 7.78 -8.73
C LYS A 361 -35.29 7.49 -7.42
N VAL A 362 -35.83 6.57 -6.61
CA VAL A 362 -35.25 6.15 -5.32
C VAL A 362 -35.20 4.64 -5.22
N ALA A 363 -34.05 4.08 -4.86
CA ALA A 363 -33.84 2.66 -4.59
C ALA A 363 -33.41 2.44 -3.13
N ILE A 364 -33.99 1.43 -2.48
CA ILE A 364 -33.53 0.94 -1.17
C ILE A 364 -32.62 -0.29 -1.34
N THR A 365 -31.56 -0.38 -0.55
CA THR A 365 -30.59 -1.50 -0.59
C THR A 365 -30.32 -2.08 0.79
N GLY A 366 -29.45 -3.11 0.86
CA GLY A 366 -29.00 -3.73 2.12
C GLY A 366 -27.56 -3.37 2.52
N ASP A 367 -26.96 -2.33 1.92
CA ASP A 367 -25.56 -1.94 2.20
C ASP A 367 -25.37 -1.51 3.67
N GLY A 368 -24.17 -1.74 4.21
CA GLY A 368 -23.81 -1.44 5.61
C GLY A 368 -24.05 -2.58 6.61
N ALA A 369 -24.86 -3.57 6.25
CA ALA A 369 -25.15 -4.71 7.11
C ALA A 369 -23.93 -5.61 7.37
N ASP A 370 -23.06 -5.80 6.37
CA ASP A 370 -21.85 -6.62 6.52
C ASP A 370 -20.86 -6.02 7.52
N GLU A 371 -20.66 -4.71 7.50
CA GLU A 371 -19.78 -3.99 8.41
C GLU A 371 -20.37 -3.92 9.82
N LEU A 372 -21.67 -3.61 9.94
CA LEU A 372 -22.33 -3.51 11.23
C LEU A 372 -22.52 -4.87 11.90
N PHE A 373 -22.81 -5.95 11.17
CA PHE A 373 -23.16 -7.25 11.76
C PHE A 373 -22.18 -8.37 11.42
N ALA A 374 -20.95 -7.99 11.08
CA ALA A 374 -19.83 -8.89 10.83
C ALA A 374 -20.08 -9.94 9.72
N GLY A 375 -20.68 -9.55 8.60
CA GLY A 375 -21.10 -10.46 7.54
C GLY A 375 -20.01 -10.96 6.59
N TYR A 376 -18.85 -10.31 6.56
CA TYR A 376 -17.76 -10.73 5.68
C TYR A 376 -17.03 -11.97 6.22
N SER A 377 -16.81 -12.97 5.36
CA SER A 377 -16.09 -14.19 5.77
C SER A 377 -14.68 -13.88 6.29
N ARG A 378 -13.99 -12.90 5.70
CA ARG A 378 -12.67 -12.39 6.15
C ARG A 378 -12.64 -11.99 7.63
N PHE A 379 -13.76 -11.56 8.22
CA PHE A 379 -13.81 -11.30 9.66
C PHE A 379 -13.74 -12.60 10.46
N SER A 380 -14.60 -13.58 10.14
CA SER A 380 -14.60 -14.88 10.83
C SER A 380 -13.28 -15.64 10.64
N GLU A 381 -12.68 -15.58 9.45
CA GLU A 381 -11.37 -16.16 9.12
C GLU A 381 -10.26 -15.52 9.97
N THR A 382 -10.28 -14.19 10.11
CA THR A 382 -9.29 -13.45 10.90
C THR A 382 -9.47 -13.69 12.41
N VAL A 383 -10.71 -13.78 12.90
CA VAL A 383 -11.01 -14.16 14.29
C VAL A 383 -10.51 -15.57 14.58
N ALA A 384 -10.74 -16.52 13.68
CA ALA A 384 -10.26 -17.89 13.82
C ALA A 384 -8.72 -17.95 13.83
N LEU A 385 -8.07 -17.15 12.97
CA LEU A 385 -6.62 -17.01 12.96
C LEU A 385 -6.09 -16.47 14.29
N ASN A 386 -6.71 -15.42 14.84
CA ASN A 386 -6.34 -14.86 16.14
C ASN A 386 -6.48 -15.91 17.27
N LYS A 387 -7.58 -16.70 17.26
CA LYS A 387 -7.83 -17.75 18.26
C LYS A 387 -6.92 -18.97 18.15
N SER A 388 -6.26 -19.17 17.01
CA SER A 388 -5.36 -20.31 16.81
C SER A 388 -4.10 -20.28 17.70
N GLY A 389 -3.80 -19.14 18.33
CA GLY A 389 -2.59 -18.95 19.14
C GLY A 389 -1.30 -18.82 18.32
N ILE A 390 -1.40 -18.81 16.99
CA ILE A 390 -0.25 -18.58 16.10
C ILE A 390 0.16 -17.10 16.22
N PRO A 391 1.43 -16.78 16.54
CA PRO A 391 1.89 -15.40 16.66
C PRO A 391 2.00 -14.76 15.27
N VAL A 392 0.90 -14.15 14.82
CA VAL A 392 0.80 -13.35 13.59
C VAL A 392 0.41 -11.92 13.94
N LYS A 393 0.84 -10.97 13.10
CA LYS A 393 0.26 -9.61 13.12
C LYS A 393 -1.09 -9.67 12.43
N ILE A 394 -2.15 -9.46 13.18
CA ILE A 394 -3.50 -9.69 12.68
C ILE A 394 -3.88 -8.64 11.65
N GLY A 395 -3.55 -7.37 11.91
CA GLY A 395 -3.76 -6.29 10.95
C GLY A 395 -3.09 -6.57 9.61
N GLN A 396 -1.81 -6.94 9.66
CA GLN A 396 -1.08 -7.32 8.45
C GLN A 396 -1.76 -8.49 7.72
N SER A 397 -2.12 -9.56 8.43
CA SER A 397 -2.77 -10.71 7.81
C SER A 397 -4.12 -10.37 7.18
N TYR A 398 -4.91 -9.52 7.85
CA TYR A 398 -6.23 -9.11 7.39
C TYR A 398 -6.13 -8.39 6.04
N TYR A 399 -5.30 -7.36 5.97
CA TYR A 399 -5.13 -6.59 4.74
C TYR A 399 -4.41 -7.38 3.64
N ASP A 400 -3.26 -7.99 3.95
CA ASP A 400 -2.44 -8.66 2.94
C ASP A 400 -3.12 -9.88 2.31
N SER A 401 -3.98 -10.57 3.07
CA SER A 401 -4.65 -11.79 2.61
C SER A 401 -6.03 -11.55 1.99
N HIS A 402 -6.71 -10.44 2.33
CA HIS A 402 -8.11 -10.23 1.93
C HIS A 402 -8.39 -8.96 1.13
N LEU A 403 -7.58 -7.91 1.30
CA LEU A 403 -7.84 -6.60 0.68
C LEU A 403 -6.74 -6.17 -0.31
N CYS A 404 -5.51 -6.65 -0.10
CA CYS A 404 -4.36 -6.36 -0.94
C CYS A 404 -4.52 -6.97 -2.33
N VAL A 405 -4.58 -6.12 -3.36
CA VAL A 405 -4.61 -6.56 -4.77
C VAL A 405 -3.21 -6.64 -5.35
N TRP A 406 -2.36 -5.68 -5.02
CA TRP A 406 -0.99 -5.62 -5.53
C TRP A 406 0.02 -5.80 -4.39
N PRO A 407 0.94 -6.77 -4.50
CA PRO A 407 2.03 -6.92 -3.53
C PRO A 407 2.83 -5.61 -3.40
N GLU A 408 3.29 -5.32 -2.18
CA GLU A 408 4.05 -4.09 -1.90
C GLU A 408 5.27 -3.91 -2.82
N ASP A 409 6.01 -4.99 -3.08
CA ASP A 409 7.17 -4.98 -3.97
C ASP A 409 6.77 -4.58 -5.40
N ASP A 410 5.58 -4.97 -5.87
CA ASP A 410 5.07 -4.61 -7.18
C ASP A 410 4.63 -3.14 -7.22
N ILE A 411 3.96 -2.64 -6.18
CA ILE A 411 3.57 -1.23 -6.05
C ILE A 411 4.82 -0.33 -6.03
N THR A 412 5.75 -0.62 -5.13
CA THR A 412 6.95 0.19 -4.90
C THR A 412 7.93 0.13 -6.08
N SER A 413 7.98 -0.98 -6.82
CA SER A 413 8.80 -1.08 -8.04
C SER A 413 8.14 -0.50 -9.29
N SER A 414 6.82 -0.27 -9.26
CA SER A 414 6.06 0.24 -10.41
C SER A 414 5.82 1.75 -10.38
N ILE A 415 5.59 2.37 -9.21
CA ILE A 415 5.29 3.80 -9.11
C ILE A 415 6.57 4.64 -9.07
N LYS A 416 6.62 5.73 -9.85
CA LYS A 416 7.64 6.79 -9.75
C LYS A 416 7.30 7.71 -8.59
N GLY A 417 8.13 7.70 -7.57
CA GLY A 417 7.93 8.55 -6.40
C GLY A 417 8.46 7.86 -5.16
N ARG A 418 8.74 8.64 -4.12
CA ARG A 418 9.11 8.10 -2.82
C ARG A 418 7.83 7.70 -2.09
N VAL A 419 7.46 6.42 -2.17
CA VAL A 419 6.30 5.75 -1.55
C VAL A 419 6.41 5.71 0.01
N PHE A 420 7.17 6.62 0.63
CA PHE A 420 7.42 6.65 2.08
C PHE A 420 6.15 6.90 2.89
N GLN A 421 5.18 7.67 2.36
CA GLN A 421 3.93 7.89 3.08
C GLN A 421 2.97 6.71 2.94
N PHE A 422 2.98 5.98 1.82
CA PHE A 422 2.19 4.75 1.71
C PHE A 422 2.58 3.71 2.76
N GLN A 423 3.89 3.51 3.01
CA GLN A 423 4.31 2.58 4.05
C GLN A 423 3.77 2.99 5.43
N ARG A 424 3.78 4.29 5.71
CA ARG A 424 3.20 4.84 6.94
C ARG A 424 1.69 4.63 7.00
N VAL A 425 0.95 4.92 5.94
CA VAL A 425 -0.51 4.70 5.86
C VAL A 425 -0.84 3.23 6.06
N LYS A 426 -0.08 2.33 5.44
CA LYS A 426 -0.22 0.89 5.60
C LYS A 426 0.04 0.44 7.03
N ASP A 427 1.11 0.95 7.65
CA ASP A 427 1.44 0.68 9.06
C ASP A 427 0.37 1.24 10.01
N GLU A 428 -0.24 2.40 9.70
CA GLU A 428 -1.36 2.98 10.44
C GLU A 428 -2.62 2.08 10.34
N LEU A 429 -2.97 1.61 9.13
CA LEU A 429 -4.09 0.67 8.93
C LEU A 429 -3.88 -0.65 9.67
N TYR A 430 -2.66 -1.21 9.64
CA TYR A 430 -2.34 -2.41 10.42
C TYR A 430 -2.43 -2.16 11.92
N ALA A 431 -1.86 -1.03 12.38
CA ALA A 431 -1.83 -0.68 13.78
C ALA A 431 -3.23 -0.49 14.36
N GLU A 432 -4.21 -0.01 13.59
CA GLU A 432 -5.60 0.09 14.03
C GLU A 432 -6.21 -1.26 14.42
N VAL A 433 -5.93 -2.31 13.64
CA VAL A 433 -6.40 -3.68 13.93
C VAL A 433 -5.57 -4.34 15.04
N ASP A 434 -4.28 -4.01 15.13
CA ASP A 434 -3.34 -4.58 16.10
C ASP A 434 -3.35 -3.86 17.48
N LYS A 435 -4.24 -2.88 17.71
CA LYS A 435 -4.40 -2.24 19.03
C LYS A 435 -4.68 -3.27 20.15
N PRO A 436 -4.13 -3.11 21.36
CA PRO A 436 -4.30 -4.09 22.43
C PRO A 436 -5.72 -4.11 23.03
N GLU A 437 -6.46 -3.01 22.95
CA GLU A 437 -7.83 -2.89 23.48
C GLU A 437 -8.88 -3.47 22.51
N GLY A 438 -9.99 -4.00 23.06
CA GLY A 438 -11.12 -4.50 22.28
C GLY A 438 -10.92 -5.86 21.61
N THR A 439 -12.02 -6.49 21.23
CA THR A 439 -11.98 -7.76 20.49
C THR A 439 -11.48 -7.54 19.06
N ILE A 440 -10.87 -8.57 18.47
CA ILE A 440 -10.39 -8.50 17.09
C ILE A 440 -11.53 -8.23 16.10
N LEU A 441 -12.71 -8.82 16.34
CA LEU A 441 -13.87 -8.61 15.50
C LEU A 441 -14.33 -7.14 15.50
N ASN A 442 -14.40 -6.52 16.67
CA ASN A 442 -14.83 -5.13 16.78
C ASN A 442 -13.83 -4.18 16.13
N LYS A 443 -12.52 -4.45 16.27
CA LYS A 443 -11.48 -3.67 15.57
C LYS A 443 -11.64 -3.74 14.05
N LEU A 444 -11.90 -4.93 13.49
CA LEU A 444 -12.16 -5.10 12.06
C LEU A 444 -13.42 -4.34 11.60
N ARG A 445 -14.51 -4.40 12.38
CA ARG A 445 -15.75 -3.65 12.09
C ARG A 445 -15.52 -2.15 12.08
N CYS A 446 -14.81 -1.61 13.08
CA CYS A 446 -14.46 -0.19 13.14
C CYS A 446 -13.61 0.23 11.93
N THR A 447 -12.58 -0.55 11.62
CA THR A 447 -11.69 -0.30 10.48
C THR A 447 -12.47 -0.31 9.16
N ASP A 448 -13.34 -1.28 8.92
CA ASP A 448 -14.12 -1.34 7.69
C ASP A 448 -15.17 -0.21 7.62
N LEU A 449 -15.83 0.14 8.72
CA LEU A 449 -16.77 1.27 8.77
C LEU A 449 -16.10 2.62 8.51
N LYS A 450 -14.84 2.76 8.93
CA LYS A 450 -14.07 4.00 8.77
C LYS A 450 -13.42 4.14 7.40
N HIS A 451 -12.94 3.02 6.83
CA HIS A 451 -12.09 3.05 5.63
C HIS A 451 -12.75 2.35 4.43
N TYR A 452 -13.19 1.10 4.59
CA TYR A 452 -13.68 0.28 3.48
C TYR A 452 -15.07 0.71 2.98
N LEU A 453 -16.02 0.88 3.89
CA LEU A 453 -17.40 1.27 3.60
C LEU A 453 -17.48 2.64 2.90
N PRO A 454 -16.97 3.74 3.47
CA PRO A 454 -17.04 5.06 2.83
C PRO A 454 -16.11 5.19 1.60
N GLY A 455 -14.97 4.49 1.60
CA GLY A 455 -13.97 4.59 0.54
C GLY A 455 -14.30 3.75 -0.70
N SER A 456 -14.75 2.51 -0.50
CA SER A 456 -15.02 1.56 -1.58
C SER A 456 -16.52 1.43 -1.87
N VAL A 457 -17.30 0.97 -0.88
CA VAL A 457 -18.69 0.51 -1.08
C VAL A 457 -19.63 1.68 -1.36
N LEU A 458 -19.73 2.65 -0.45
CA LEU A 458 -20.63 3.79 -0.56
C LEU A 458 -20.22 4.75 -1.68
N SER A 459 -18.90 4.89 -1.91
CA SER A 459 -18.38 5.63 -3.06
C SER A 459 -18.91 5.04 -4.37
N LYS A 460 -18.78 3.72 -4.58
CA LYS A 460 -19.37 3.03 -5.73
C LYS A 460 -20.89 3.24 -5.79
N VAL A 461 -21.61 2.97 -4.70
CA VAL A 461 -23.08 3.08 -4.66
C VAL A 461 -23.54 4.45 -5.10
N ASP A 462 -22.95 5.52 -4.56
CA ASP A 462 -23.27 6.90 -4.91
C ASP A 462 -22.87 7.22 -6.36
N ARG A 463 -21.61 6.98 -6.77
CA ARG A 463 -21.15 7.31 -8.13
C ARG A 463 -21.96 6.64 -9.23
N MET A 464 -22.18 5.33 -9.08
CA MET A 464 -22.81 4.52 -10.12
C MET A 464 -24.30 4.82 -10.25
N SER A 465 -24.99 5.07 -9.14
CA SER A 465 -26.42 5.41 -9.16
C SER A 465 -26.66 6.84 -9.61
N MET A 466 -25.84 7.78 -9.14
CA MET A 466 -26.00 9.19 -9.44
C MET A 466 -25.62 9.58 -10.85
N GLN A 467 -24.97 8.70 -11.62
CA GLN A 467 -24.82 8.91 -13.06
C GLN A 467 -26.17 8.96 -13.80
N PHE A 468 -27.21 8.38 -13.20
CA PHE A 468 -28.55 8.26 -13.78
C PHE A 468 -29.62 8.99 -12.97
N GLY A 469 -29.22 9.94 -12.11
CA GLY A 469 -30.17 10.63 -11.22
C GLY A 469 -31.00 9.65 -10.37
N LEU A 470 -30.40 8.55 -9.92
CA LEU A 470 -31.05 7.55 -9.07
C LEU A 470 -30.50 7.66 -7.65
N GLU A 471 -31.35 8.01 -6.69
CA GLU A 471 -30.97 8.03 -5.28
C GLU A 471 -31.00 6.64 -4.67
N VAL A 472 -29.92 6.25 -4.00
CA VAL A 472 -29.86 5.01 -3.21
C VAL A 472 -29.87 5.32 -1.72
N ARG A 473 -30.74 4.62 -0.97
CA ARG A 473 -30.93 4.73 0.49
C ARG A 473 -30.56 3.42 1.19
N THR A 474 -29.82 3.51 2.29
CA THR A 474 -29.30 2.35 3.04
C THR A 474 -29.93 2.28 4.45
N PRO A 475 -30.92 1.39 4.71
CA PRO A 475 -31.60 1.33 6.01
C PRO A 475 -30.71 0.91 7.17
N PHE A 476 -29.68 0.09 6.92
CA PHE A 476 -28.77 -0.35 7.98
C PHE A 476 -27.87 0.78 8.49
N LEU A 477 -27.55 1.79 7.68
CA LEU A 477 -26.73 2.94 8.08
C LEU A 477 -27.55 4.00 8.81
N ASN A 478 -28.23 3.57 9.88
CA ASN A 478 -28.95 4.42 10.81
C ASN A 478 -28.26 4.40 12.18
N LYS A 479 -28.20 5.54 12.87
CA LYS A 479 -27.52 5.66 14.17
C LYS A 479 -28.11 4.76 15.25
N ALA A 480 -29.42 4.50 15.26
CA ALA A 480 -30.03 3.61 16.23
C ALA A 480 -29.65 2.14 15.95
N ILE A 481 -29.56 1.74 14.67
CA ILE A 481 -29.08 0.39 14.30
C ILE A 481 -27.60 0.23 14.62
N ALA A 482 -26.76 1.23 14.33
CA ALA A 482 -25.37 1.23 14.78
C ALA A 482 -25.27 1.22 16.32
N GLY A 483 -26.11 1.99 17.02
CA GLY A 483 -26.31 1.97 18.47
C GLY A 483 -26.57 0.58 19.02
N PHE A 484 -27.47 -0.15 18.37
CA PHE A 484 -27.77 -1.56 18.67
C PHE A 484 -26.56 -2.45 18.39
N ALA A 485 -25.94 -2.32 17.22
CA ALA A 485 -24.83 -3.15 16.78
C ALA A 485 -23.55 -2.94 17.62
N GLN A 486 -23.33 -1.75 18.19
CA GLN A 486 -22.22 -1.46 19.11
C GLN A 486 -22.32 -2.30 20.38
N LYS A 487 -23.53 -2.69 20.78
CA LYS A 487 -23.78 -3.43 22.02
C LYS A 487 -23.69 -4.95 21.86
N LEU A 488 -23.56 -5.45 20.64
CA LEU A 488 -23.49 -6.89 20.39
C LEU A 488 -22.13 -7.46 20.75
N SER A 489 -22.15 -8.56 21.50
CA SER A 489 -20.99 -9.41 21.77
C SER A 489 -20.54 -10.18 20.52
N GLU A 490 -19.33 -10.72 20.56
CA GLU A 490 -18.79 -11.54 19.45
C GLU A 490 -19.67 -12.76 19.14
N GLN A 491 -20.30 -13.36 20.15
CA GLN A 491 -21.15 -14.55 20.00
C GLN A 491 -22.53 -14.19 19.41
N GLU A 492 -23.01 -12.96 19.58
CA GLU A 492 -24.25 -12.48 18.97
C GLU A 492 -24.04 -12.02 17.52
N LEU A 493 -22.79 -11.75 17.14
CA LEU A 493 -22.39 -11.38 15.77
C LEU A 493 -22.05 -12.61 14.91
N LEU A 494 -21.33 -13.59 15.48
CA LEU A 494 -20.80 -14.75 14.78
C LEU A 494 -21.37 -16.09 15.29
N GLU A 495 -21.64 -17.00 14.38
CA GLU A 495 -21.90 -18.42 14.65
C GLU A 495 -20.83 -19.27 13.96
N THR A 496 -19.83 -19.74 14.72
CA THR A 496 -18.66 -20.51 14.23
C THR A 496 -17.89 -19.83 13.08
N THR A 497 -18.33 -20.01 11.84
CA THR A 497 -17.75 -19.46 10.60
C THR A 497 -18.72 -18.58 9.79
N SER A 498 -19.93 -18.34 10.30
CA SER A 498 -20.94 -17.49 9.65
C SER A 498 -21.18 -16.21 10.45
N GLY A 499 -21.15 -15.07 9.77
CA GLY A 499 -21.55 -13.78 10.33
C GLY A 499 -23.05 -13.53 10.34
N LYS A 500 -23.45 -12.31 10.74
CA LYS A 500 -24.84 -11.82 10.70
C LYS A 500 -25.82 -12.64 11.51
N ARG A 501 -25.40 -13.22 12.64
CA ARG A 501 -26.22 -14.18 13.40
C ARG A 501 -27.61 -13.63 13.75
N VAL A 502 -27.69 -12.47 14.41
CA VAL A 502 -28.98 -11.84 14.74
C VAL A 502 -29.83 -11.48 13.51
N LEU A 503 -29.21 -11.02 12.42
CA LEU A 503 -29.91 -10.72 11.15
C LEU A 503 -30.50 -11.98 10.53
N LYS A 504 -29.76 -13.10 10.56
CA LYS A 504 -30.23 -14.38 10.01
C LYS A 504 -31.40 -14.94 10.81
N VAL A 505 -31.36 -14.83 12.14
CA VAL A 505 -32.49 -15.21 13.01
C VAL A 505 -33.74 -14.41 12.62
N LEU A 506 -33.60 -13.08 12.51
CA LEU A 506 -34.69 -12.21 12.08
C LEU A 506 -35.19 -12.55 10.66
N ALA A 507 -34.30 -12.75 9.70
CA ALA A 507 -34.64 -13.04 8.31
C ALA A 507 -35.40 -14.37 8.16
N LYS A 508 -35.05 -15.40 8.95
CA LYS A 508 -35.72 -16.71 8.95
C LYS A 508 -37.19 -16.65 9.39
N ARG A 509 -37.64 -15.56 10.01
CA ARG A 509 -39.07 -15.33 10.32
C ARG A 509 -39.90 -14.99 9.09
N TYR A 510 -39.26 -14.46 8.04
CA TYR A 510 -39.93 -13.95 6.86
C TYR A 510 -39.58 -14.68 5.57
N LEU A 511 -38.49 -15.43 5.55
CA LEU A 511 -37.94 -16.12 4.39
C LEU A 511 -37.58 -17.56 4.75
N PRO A 512 -37.67 -18.51 3.81
CA PRO A 512 -37.25 -19.89 4.02
C PRO A 512 -35.81 -20.00 4.57
N ALA A 513 -35.61 -20.84 5.58
CA ALA A 513 -34.31 -20.96 6.25
C ALA A 513 -33.20 -21.43 5.30
N GLU A 514 -33.55 -22.32 4.35
CA GLU A 514 -32.63 -22.79 3.32
C GLU A 514 -32.14 -21.69 2.37
N TRP A 515 -32.83 -20.54 2.29
CA TRP A 515 -32.39 -19.38 1.49
C TRP A 515 -31.41 -18.50 2.27
N ILE A 516 -31.66 -18.33 3.57
CA ILE A 516 -30.84 -17.50 4.46
C ILE A 516 -29.47 -18.14 4.77
N ASP A 517 -29.42 -19.47 4.82
CA ASP A 517 -28.21 -20.22 5.12
C ASP A 517 -27.35 -20.53 3.87
N ARG A 518 -27.76 -20.06 2.68
CA ARG A 518 -26.99 -20.20 1.44
C ARG A 518 -25.62 -19.50 1.57
N LYS A 519 -24.62 -20.04 0.87
CA LYS A 519 -23.33 -19.38 0.73
C LYS A 519 -23.51 -18.12 -0.13
N LYS A 520 -23.07 -16.97 0.38
CA LYS A 520 -23.08 -15.69 -0.34
C LYS A 520 -22.31 -15.83 -1.66
N MET A 521 -22.89 -15.35 -2.76
CA MET A 521 -22.19 -15.18 -4.03
C MET A 521 -21.78 -13.70 -4.16
N GLY A 522 -20.73 -13.43 -4.93
CA GLY A 522 -20.27 -12.07 -5.15
C GLY A 522 -21.17 -11.36 -6.17
N PHE A 523 -21.46 -10.07 -5.96
CA PHE A 523 -22.05 -9.21 -6.98
C PHE A 523 -20.97 -8.75 -8.00
N SER A 524 -20.24 -9.72 -8.54
CA SER A 524 -19.13 -9.52 -9.48
C SER A 524 -19.49 -10.08 -10.83
N VAL A 525 -19.02 -9.41 -11.88
CA VAL A 525 -19.19 -9.90 -13.25
C VAL A 525 -18.44 -11.22 -13.43
N PRO A 526 -19.03 -12.23 -14.09
CA PRO A 526 -18.34 -13.45 -14.50
C PRO A 526 -17.43 -13.11 -15.68
N TYR A 527 -16.25 -12.55 -15.40
CA TYR A 527 -15.31 -12.19 -16.43
C TYR A 527 -14.71 -13.47 -17.05
N ASP A 528 -14.84 -13.62 -18.37
CA ASP A 528 -14.26 -14.73 -19.10
C ASP A 528 -12.83 -14.40 -19.59
N LYS A 529 -12.17 -15.41 -20.18
CA LYS A 529 -10.84 -15.23 -20.76
C LYS A 529 -10.81 -14.21 -21.90
N ALA A 530 -11.90 -14.03 -22.64
CA ALA A 530 -11.96 -13.09 -23.75
C ALA A 530 -11.92 -11.64 -23.26
N TRP A 531 -12.68 -11.33 -22.21
CA TRP A 531 -12.67 -10.04 -21.55
C TRP A 531 -11.33 -9.76 -20.87
N GLU A 532 -10.74 -10.75 -20.21
CA GLU A 532 -9.38 -10.63 -19.65
C GLU A 532 -8.34 -10.31 -20.74
N ASN A 533 -8.40 -10.99 -21.89
CA ASN A 533 -7.53 -10.70 -23.02
C ASN A 533 -7.75 -9.29 -23.58
N LYS A 534 -9.01 -8.85 -23.70
CA LYS A 534 -9.35 -7.48 -24.13
C LYS A 534 -8.82 -6.42 -23.17
N LEU A 535 -8.93 -6.64 -21.86
CA LEU A 535 -8.30 -5.77 -20.86
C LEU A 535 -6.78 -5.73 -21.04
N ARG A 536 -6.12 -6.88 -21.22
CA ARG A 536 -4.67 -6.95 -21.45
C ARG A 536 -4.27 -6.19 -22.71
N GLU A 537 -5.04 -6.30 -23.79
CA GLU A 537 -4.84 -5.56 -25.04
C GLU A 537 -5.01 -4.05 -24.84
N ASN A 538 -6.07 -3.63 -24.14
CA ASN A 538 -6.31 -2.23 -23.81
C ASN A 538 -5.19 -1.64 -22.93
N ILE A 539 -4.68 -2.40 -21.95
CA ILE A 539 -3.57 -1.93 -21.13
C ILE A 539 -2.27 -1.85 -21.94
N LYS A 540 -2.03 -2.81 -22.85
CA LYS A 540 -0.87 -2.79 -23.77
C LYS A 540 -0.95 -1.65 -24.78
N SER A 541 -2.14 -1.24 -25.21
CA SER A 541 -2.29 -0.07 -26.08
C SER A 541 -1.88 1.22 -25.37
N PHE A 542 -2.04 1.32 -24.05
CA PHE A 542 -1.53 2.47 -23.27
C PHE A 542 0.00 2.61 -23.29
N SER A 543 0.78 1.57 -23.60
CA SER A 543 2.24 1.70 -23.72
C SER A 543 2.72 1.95 -25.16
N SER A 544 1.86 1.76 -26.16
CA SER A 544 2.21 1.80 -27.58
C SER A 544 1.53 2.91 -28.40
N GLN A 545 0.34 3.37 -27.97
CA GLN A 545 -0.51 4.31 -28.73
C GLN A 545 -0.87 5.58 -27.96
N SER A 546 -0.50 5.71 -26.68
CA SER A 546 -0.83 6.92 -25.93
C SER A 546 0.09 8.09 -26.30
N GLN A 547 -0.49 9.25 -26.62
CA GLN A 547 0.24 10.53 -26.66
C GLN A 547 0.73 10.95 -25.25
N ILE A 548 0.25 10.28 -24.21
CA ILE A 548 0.60 10.50 -22.80
C ILE A 548 1.72 9.55 -22.40
N SER A 549 2.81 10.13 -21.87
CA SER A 549 3.86 9.36 -21.21
C SER A 549 3.49 9.11 -19.75
N TYR A 550 3.02 7.90 -19.47
CA TYR A 550 2.81 7.42 -18.09
C TYR A 550 4.12 7.26 -17.32
N ASP A 551 5.27 7.44 -17.97
CA ASP A 551 6.58 7.58 -17.32
C ASP A 551 6.62 8.79 -16.37
N THR A 552 5.57 9.60 -16.24
CA THR A 552 5.48 10.59 -15.16
C THR A 552 5.20 9.92 -13.81
N TRP A 553 4.33 8.91 -13.79
CA TRP A 553 3.86 8.25 -12.55
C TRP A 553 4.36 6.83 -12.37
N PHE A 554 4.82 6.18 -13.44
CA PHE A 554 5.27 4.80 -13.41
C PHE A 554 6.71 4.66 -13.89
N VAL A 555 7.46 3.72 -13.30
CA VAL A 555 8.81 3.36 -13.74
C VAL A 555 8.74 2.88 -15.19
N LYS A 556 9.65 3.34 -16.05
CA LYS A 556 9.60 3.01 -17.49
C LYS A 556 9.56 1.49 -17.69
N GLY A 557 8.57 1.00 -18.43
CA GLY A 557 8.35 -0.43 -18.69
C GLY A 557 7.68 -1.20 -17.55
N SER A 558 7.39 -0.59 -16.40
CA SER A 558 6.64 -1.24 -15.31
C SER A 558 5.18 -1.51 -15.67
N ILE A 559 4.56 -0.66 -16.49
CA ILE A 559 3.19 -0.88 -16.97
C ILE A 559 3.06 -2.22 -17.72
N ASN A 560 4.07 -2.62 -18.49
CA ASN A 560 4.06 -3.93 -19.14
C ASN A 560 4.16 -5.08 -18.11
N LYS A 561 4.86 -4.87 -16.98
CA LYS A 561 4.88 -5.82 -15.85
C LYS A 561 3.52 -5.89 -15.13
N LEU A 562 2.79 -4.78 -15.07
CA LEU A 562 1.39 -4.76 -14.60
C LEU A 562 0.45 -5.53 -15.54
N VAL A 563 0.92 -5.98 -16.72
CA VAL A 563 0.12 -6.79 -17.65
C VAL A 563 0.57 -8.25 -17.65
N ASP A 564 1.86 -8.57 -17.76
CA ASP A 564 2.28 -9.87 -18.29
C ASP A 564 2.02 -11.12 -17.41
N LYS A 565 1.66 -11.00 -16.11
CA LYS A 565 1.32 -12.15 -15.23
C LYS A 565 0.30 -11.87 -14.12
N GLN A 566 -0.59 -10.91 -14.33
CA GLN A 566 -1.52 -10.47 -13.30
C GLN A 566 -2.83 -11.27 -13.32
N ASN A 567 -3.44 -11.44 -12.14
CA ASN A 567 -4.81 -11.92 -12.04
C ASN A 567 -5.79 -10.84 -12.51
N LEU A 568 -7.05 -11.21 -12.66
CA LEU A 568 -8.09 -10.34 -13.17
C LEU A 568 -8.32 -9.06 -12.32
N PHE A 569 -8.31 -9.18 -10.99
CA PHE A 569 -8.50 -8.02 -10.09
C PHE A 569 -7.38 -7.00 -10.24
N GLN A 570 -6.15 -7.49 -10.39
CA GLN A 570 -4.98 -6.66 -10.67
C GLN A 570 -5.12 -5.96 -12.04
N LEU A 571 -5.50 -6.71 -13.10
CA LEU A 571 -5.73 -6.12 -14.43
C LEU A 571 -6.81 -5.04 -14.41
N TRP A 572 -7.92 -5.31 -13.73
CA TRP A 572 -9.02 -4.35 -13.57
C TRP A 572 -8.55 -3.08 -12.84
N SER A 573 -7.87 -3.25 -11.71
CA SER A 573 -7.30 -2.14 -10.93
C SER A 573 -6.32 -1.29 -11.76
N ALA A 574 -5.43 -1.91 -12.54
CA ALA A 574 -4.54 -1.17 -13.45
C ALA A 574 -5.31 -0.48 -14.57
N PHE A 575 -6.30 -1.14 -15.18
CA PHE A 575 -7.10 -0.57 -16.25
C PHE A 575 -7.85 0.70 -15.79
N VAL A 576 -8.51 0.65 -14.63
CA VAL A 576 -9.23 1.78 -14.02
C VAL A 576 -8.28 2.95 -13.79
N LEU A 577 -7.13 2.70 -13.15
CA LEU A 577 -6.15 3.74 -12.84
C LEU A 577 -5.56 4.38 -14.10
N LEU A 578 -5.16 3.58 -15.08
CA LEU A 578 -4.53 4.09 -16.30
C LEU A 578 -5.51 4.93 -17.13
N ASN A 579 -6.78 4.53 -17.22
CA ASN A 579 -7.81 5.35 -17.85
C ASN A 579 -8.01 6.67 -17.12
N TYR A 580 -8.08 6.64 -15.78
CA TYR A 580 -8.22 7.87 -15.00
C TYR A 580 -7.03 8.83 -15.20
N LEU A 581 -5.80 8.30 -15.12
CA LEU A 581 -4.58 9.10 -15.33
C LEU A 581 -4.47 9.63 -16.77
N LYS A 582 -4.93 8.87 -17.77
CA LYS A 582 -5.02 9.33 -19.16
C LYS A 582 -5.90 10.58 -19.27
N ARG A 583 -7.00 10.62 -18.52
CA ARG A 583 -8.00 11.68 -18.60
C ARG A 583 -7.63 12.91 -17.77
N TYR A 584 -7.10 12.71 -16.56
CA TYR A 584 -6.93 13.77 -15.56
C TYR A 584 -5.49 14.02 -15.10
N GLY A 585 -4.51 13.23 -15.56
CA GLY A 585 -3.10 13.40 -15.20
C GLY A 585 -2.43 14.62 -15.86
N LYS A 586 -1.48 15.25 -15.16
CA LYS A 586 -0.65 16.37 -15.64
C LYS A 586 -0.12 16.18 -17.07
N GLY A 587 -0.36 17.18 -17.93
CA GLY A 587 0.23 17.28 -19.27
C GLY A 587 -0.77 17.42 -20.42
N TYR A 588 -2.07 17.26 -20.15
CA TYR A 588 -3.12 17.52 -21.12
C TYR A 588 -3.97 18.71 -20.68
N LYS A 589 -4.15 19.70 -21.56
CA LYS A 589 -5.39 20.49 -21.55
C LYS A 589 -6.52 19.46 -21.66
N GLN A 590 -7.50 19.55 -20.77
CA GLN A 590 -8.72 18.73 -20.78
C GLN A 590 -9.06 18.40 -22.24
N ILE A 591 -9.13 17.11 -22.58
CA ILE A 591 -9.84 16.71 -23.80
C ILE A 591 -11.22 17.36 -23.60
N PRO A 592 -11.62 18.36 -24.43
CA PRO A 592 -12.98 18.83 -24.37
C PRO A 592 -13.82 17.58 -24.48
N ILE A 593 -14.78 17.38 -23.57
CA ILE A 593 -15.84 16.40 -23.82
C ILE A 593 -16.29 16.76 -25.23
N GLU A 594 -16.10 15.88 -26.22
CA GLU A 594 -16.47 16.25 -27.56
C GLU A 594 -17.95 16.60 -27.47
N TYR A 595 -18.32 17.77 -27.99
CA TYR A 595 -19.69 18.28 -27.85
C TYR A 595 -20.72 17.24 -28.33
N SER A 596 -20.31 16.34 -29.24
CA SER A 596 -21.00 15.11 -29.65
C SER A 596 -21.36 14.14 -28.51
N ASP A 597 -20.46 13.85 -27.57
CA ASP A 597 -20.71 12.94 -26.45
C ASP A 597 -21.75 13.51 -25.47
N TRP A 598 -21.72 14.83 -25.25
CA TRP A 598 -22.72 15.53 -24.45
C TRP A 598 -24.08 15.59 -25.17
N LEU A 599 -24.10 15.84 -26.48
CA LEU A 599 -25.33 15.84 -27.28
C LEU A 599 -25.98 14.45 -27.34
N ALA A 600 -25.18 13.40 -27.50
CA ALA A 600 -25.64 12.02 -27.51
C ALA A 600 -26.19 11.59 -26.14
N ALA A 601 -25.52 11.97 -25.05
CA ALA A 601 -25.98 11.71 -23.68
C ALA A 601 -27.30 12.44 -23.33
N ASN A 602 -27.63 13.53 -24.04
CA ASN A 602 -28.85 14.31 -23.84
C ASN A 602 -29.91 14.09 -24.95
N GLY A 603 -29.79 13.03 -25.75
CA GLY A 603 -30.80 12.64 -26.73
C GLY A 603 -30.92 13.55 -27.96
N ILE A 604 -29.90 14.36 -28.26
CA ILE A 604 -29.86 15.24 -29.43
C ILE A 604 -29.08 14.54 -30.54
N GLU A 605 -29.78 13.98 -31.54
CA GLU A 605 -29.17 13.32 -32.68
C GLU A 605 -28.49 14.32 -33.63
N VAL A 606 -27.19 14.15 -33.88
CA VAL A 606 -26.48 14.85 -34.95
C VAL A 606 -25.84 13.80 -35.86
N SER A 607 -26.14 13.85 -37.16
CA SER A 607 -25.60 12.91 -38.16
C SER A 607 -24.06 12.92 -38.19
N GLU A 608 -23.41 11.75 -38.16
CA GLU A 608 -21.94 11.55 -38.12
C GLU A 608 -21.14 12.43 -39.11
N LYS A 609 -21.70 12.76 -40.28
CA LYS A 609 -21.02 13.62 -41.27
C LYS A 609 -20.92 15.11 -40.89
N LYS A 610 -21.62 15.56 -39.85
CA LYS A 610 -21.59 16.95 -39.35
C LYS A 610 -20.65 17.15 -38.16
N SER A 611 -20.37 16.12 -37.36
CA SER A 611 -19.46 16.21 -36.21
C SER A 611 -18.00 16.37 -36.64
N GLU A 612 -17.56 15.61 -37.64
CA GLU A 612 -16.17 15.69 -38.16
C GLU A 612 -15.85 17.05 -38.80
N LYS A 613 -16.84 17.72 -39.41
CA LYS A 613 -16.65 19.06 -40.00
C LYS A 613 -16.74 20.22 -39.00
N LEU A 614 -17.40 20.06 -37.85
CA LEU A 614 -17.46 21.10 -36.82
C LEU A 614 -16.25 21.07 -35.87
N ALA A 615 -15.65 19.91 -35.66
CA ALA A 615 -14.51 19.74 -34.74
C ALA A 615 -13.22 20.45 -35.21
N GLU A 616 -13.09 20.75 -36.51
CA GLU A 616 -11.85 21.29 -37.07
C GLU A 616 -11.81 22.81 -37.30
N SER A 617 -12.87 23.58 -36.99
CA SER A 617 -12.81 25.03 -37.21
C SER A 617 -13.67 25.90 -36.30
N LEU A 618 -12.99 26.67 -35.42
CA LEU A 618 -13.22 28.09 -35.00
C LEU A 618 -13.43 28.31 -33.48
N PRO A 619 -12.71 29.27 -32.85
CA PRO A 619 -13.12 29.82 -31.56
C PRO A 619 -14.33 30.76 -31.77
N LEU A 620 -15.35 30.62 -30.94
CA LEU A 620 -16.56 31.44 -31.00
C LEU A 620 -16.45 32.64 -30.04
N ILE A 621 -16.93 33.81 -30.46
CA ILE A 621 -17.14 34.99 -29.59
C ILE A 621 -18.65 35.17 -29.36
N TYR A 622 -19.04 35.49 -28.14
CA TYR A 622 -20.44 35.73 -27.78
C TYR A 622 -20.88 37.11 -28.26
N ASP A 623 -21.86 37.15 -29.16
CA ASP A 623 -22.45 38.39 -29.66
C ASP A 623 -23.65 38.76 -28.78
N SER A 624 -23.56 39.92 -28.13
CA SER A 624 -24.57 40.36 -27.15
C SER A 624 -25.87 40.86 -27.77
N GLU A 625 -25.90 41.21 -29.06
CA GLU A 625 -27.15 41.60 -29.75
C GLU A 625 -27.91 40.36 -30.26
N LEU A 626 -27.20 39.33 -30.71
CA LEU A 626 -27.80 38.08 -31.21
C LEU A 626 -27.99 37.00 -30.13
N LYS A 627 -27.45 37.22 -28.92
CA LYS A 627 -27.46 36.27 -27.78
C LYS A 627 -26.98 34.86 -28.17
N CYS A 628 -26.02 34.77 -29.09
CA CYS A 628 -25.44 33.51 -29.51
C CYS A 628 -23.94 33.64 -29.83
N LEU A 629 -23.26 32.50 -29.91
CA LEU A 629 -21.84 32.39 -30.19
C LEU A 629 -21.60 32.36 -31.71
N VAL A 630 -20.75 33.25 -32.24
CA VAL A 630 -20.49 33.41 -33.69
C VAL A 630 -18.99 33.12 -34.02
N PRO A 631 -18.64 32.49 -35.16
CA PRO A 631 -17.26 32.06 -35.42
C PRO A 631 -16.29 33.16 -35.88
N PHE A 632 -15.07 33.19 -35.30
CA PHE A 632 -14.03 34.19 -35.59
C PHE A 632 -13.22 33.87 -36.87
N ASN A 633 -13.42 34.61 -37.97
CA ASN A 633 -12.76 34.34 -39.25
C ASN A 633 -11.27 34.78 -39.26
N LYS A 634 -10.35 33.83 -39.42
CA LYS A 634 -8.87 34.03 -39.32
C LYS A 634 -8.22 34.71 -40.53
N GLN A 635 -8.92 34.84 -41.67
CA GLN A 635 -8.29 35.30 -42.91
C GLN A 635 -7.95 36.81 -42.87
N GLU A 636 -8.79 37.66 -42.25
CA GLU A 636 -8.55 39.11 -42.16
C GLU A 636 -7.42 39.48 -41.18
N ALA A 637 -7.28 38.75 -40.06
CA ALA A 637 -6.22 39.02 -39.07
C ALA A 637 -4.82 38.59 -39.54
N PHE A 638 -4.72 37.63 -40.46
CA PHE A 638 -3.44 37.14 -40.97
C PHE A 638 -2.88 38.02 -42.10
N ASP A 639 -3.76 38.69 -42.86
CA ASP A 639 -3.37 39.64 -43.90
C ASP A 639 -2.94 41.01 -43.30
N ASP A 640 -3.51 41.40 -42.15
CA ASP A 640 -3.08 42.58 -41.38
C ASP A 640 -1.68 42.41 -40.73
N LEU A 641 -1.38 41.21 -40.23
CA LEU A 641 -0.09 40.89 -39.61
C LEU A 641 1.05 40.75 -40.62
N LYS A 642 0.76 40.37 -41.86
CA LYS A 642 1.74 40.33 -42.95
C LYS A 642 2.19 41.72 -43.41
N GLN A 643 1.34 42.75 -43.30
CA GLN A 643 1.73 44.11 -43.64
C GLN A 643 2.62 44.79 -42.59
N HIS A 644 2.63 44.33 -41.34
CA HIS A 644 3.34 45.02 -40.24
C HIS A 644 4.71 44.44 -39.83
N VAL A 645 5.09 43.24 -40.28
CA VAL A 645 6.30 42.56 -39.75
C VAL A 645 7.46 42.42 -40.76
N PHE A 646 7.26 42.76 -42.04
CA PHE A 646 8.29 42.60 -43.09
C PHE A 646 8.92 43.90 -43.62
N SER A 647 9.05 44.93 -42.78
CA SER A 647 9.90 46.08 -43.10
C SER A 647 10.74 46.50 -41.90
N ARG A 648 11.91 45.86 -41.69
CA ARG A 648 13.14 46.47 -41.14
C ARG A 648 14.22 45.41 -40.87
N GLN A 649 15.04 45.12 -41.88
CA GLN A 649 16.47 44.84 -41.65
C GLN A 649 17.27 45.28 -42.88
N ILE A 650 17.85 46.48 -42.85
CA ILE A 650 19.13 46.79 -43.52
C ILE A 650 19.87 47.85 -42.69
N SER A 651 20.97 47.48 -42.04
CA SER A 651 22.31 48.00 -42.37
C SER A 651 23.38 47.81 -41.26
N LYS A 652 24.58 47.42 -41.71
CA LYS A 652 25.95 47.62 -41.17
C LYS A 652 26.59 46.58 -40.21
N ARG A 653 27.42 45.71 -40.81
CA ARG A 653 28.93 45.62 -40.73
C ARG A 653 29.60 46.29 -39.50
N GLN A 654 30.69 45.84 -38.86
CA GLN A 654 31.81 44.93 -39.19
C GLN A 654 32.75 44.77 -37.95
N LYS A 655 33.69 43.80 -38.02
CA LYS A 655 35.07 43.74 -37.44
C LYS A 655 35.31 43.14 -36.03
N GLY A 656 35.92 41.95 -36.05
CA GLY A 656 37.29 41.69 -35.55
C GLY A 656 37.48 41.41 -34.05
N GLY A 657 38.26 40.36 -33.73
CA GLY A 657 38.96 40.25 -32.44
C GLY A 657 38.89 38.88 -31.78
N THR A 658 40.06 38.28 -31.61
CA THR A 658 40.35 36.98 -31.00
C THR A 658 40.49 37.08 -29.47
N LEU A 659 40.22 35.94 -28.80
CA LEU A 659 40.92 35.38 -27.61
C LEU A 659 40.61 35.81 -26.15
N THR A 660 40.28 34.75 -25.37
CA THR A 660 40.73 34.36 -24.00
C THR A 660 40.10 34.85 -22.68
N LEU A 661 39.61 33.83 -21.95
CA LEU A 661 39.77 33.44 -20.53
C LEU A 661 39.12 34.21 -19.35
N ALA A 662 38.54 33.36 -18.49
CA ALA A 662 38.29 33.43 -17.04
C ALA A 662 36.98 34.07 -16.53
N PRO A 663 36.20 33.33 -15.71
CA PRO A 663 35.26 33.91 -14.76
C PRO A 663 35.64 33.58 -13.32
N THR A 664 35.64 34.57 -12.43
CA THR A 664 35.02 34.58 -11.07
C THR A 664 35.41 35.86 -10.32
N PRO A 665 34.76 36.22 -9.19
CA PRO A 665 33.32 36.32 -8.90
C PRO A 665 32.98 37.66 -8.20
N LEU A 666 31.70 37.98 -7.95
CA LEU A 666 31.28 38.69 -6.72
C LEU A 666 29.75 38.65 -6.58
N PHE A 667 29.29 37.76 -5.71
CA PHE A 667 27.96 37.81 -5.10
C PHE A 667 28.07 38.56 -3.77
N ASN A 668 27.11 39.43 -3.45
CA ASN A 668 26.79 39.73 -2.06
C ASN A 668 25.27 39.85 -1.82
N ARG A 669 24.79 38.89 -1.00
CA ARG A 669 23.73 38.90 0.02
C ARG A 669 22.46 39.76 -0.16
N HIS A 670 21.31 39.14 -0.36
CA HIS A 670 20.37 38.74 0.72
C HIS A 670 19.11 38.08 0.13
N THR A 671 18.60 37.05 0.81
CA THR A 671 17.48 36.20 0.39
C THR A 671 16.28 36.44 1.32
N PRO A 672 15.03 36.37 0.83
CA PRO A 672 14.26 35.11 0.99
C PRO A 672 13.40 34.77 -0.25
N LYS A 673 13.97 33.92 -1.12
CA LYS A 673 13.37 33.23 -2.29
C LYS A 673 14.01 31.84 -2.52
N ARG A 674 14.85 31.34 -1.60
CA ARG A 674 15.81 30.23 -1.84
C ARG A 674 15.28 28.80 -1.69
N THR A 675 14.10 28.56 -1.11
CA THR A 675 13.62 27.19 -0.90
C THR A 675 12.94 26.58 -2.14
N TRP A 676 12.47 27.44 -3.06
CA TRP A 676 11.80 27.03 -4.30
C TRP A 676 12.78 26.69 -5.45
N GLN A 677 14.04 27.11 -5.33
CA GLN A 677 15.09 26.81 -6.31
C GLN A 677 15.82 25.48 -5.99
N LEU A 678 15.82 25.05 -4.72
CA LEU A 678 16.24 23.71 -4.28
C LEU A 678 15.36 22.59 -4.86
N PHE A 679 14.10 22.91 -5.17
CA PHE A 679 13.12 22.02 -5.78
C PHE A 679 13.35 21.79 -7.29
N LYS A 680 14.07 22.71 -7.97
CA LYS A 680 14.52 22.52 -9.36
C LYS A 680 15.79 21.66 -9.47
N GLU A 681 16.55 21.51 -8.38
CA GLU A 681 17.79 20.71 -8.37
C GLU A 681 17.54 19.20 -8.17
N ILE A 682 16.38 18.78 -7.64
CA ILE A 682 16.05 17.35 -7.49
C ILE A 682 15.48 16.76 -8.79
N ILE A 683 14.93 17.60 -9.68
CA ILE A 683 14.65 17.26 -11.10
C ILE A 683 15.92 16.73 -11.80
N PHE A 684 17.11 17.00 -11.27
CA PHE A 684 18.37 16.59 -11.88
C PHE A 684 18.72 15.10 -11.64
N TYR A 685 18.28 14.46 -10.55
CA TYR A 685 18.90 13.20 -10.12
C TYR A 685 18.35 11.89 -10.68
N ALA A 686 17.29 11.92 -11.49
CA ALA A 686 16.72 10.69 -12.06
C ALA A 686 16.51 10.72 -13.58
N LYS A 687 16.92 11.79 -14.28
CA LYS A 687 17.03 11.81 -15.75
C LYS A 687 18.38 11.28 -16.26
N ASP A 688 19.38 11.11 -15.40
CA ASP A 688 20.77 10.83 -15.80
C ASP A 688 21.23 9.37 -15.73
N ILE A 689 20.32 8.39 -15.57
CA ILE A 689 20.66 6.97 -15.86
C ILE A 689 20.87 6.76 -17.38
N VAL A 690 20.43 7.71 -18.20
CA VAL A 690 20.79 7.81 -19.64
C VAL A 690 22.14 8.52 -19.86
N ASN A 691 22.73 9.17 -18.85
CA ASN A 691 24.05 9.83 -18.91
C ASN A 691 25.17 9.06 -18.18
N ASN A 692 24.97 7.76 -17.93
CA ASN A 692 25.88 6.88 -17.18
C ASN A 692 27.36 6.86 -17.65
N GLN A 693 27.70 7.35 -18.84
CA GLN A 693 29.11 7.43 -19.25
C GLN A 693 29.92 8.45 -18.43
N LEU A 694 29.33 9.57 -17.99
CA LEU A 694 30.09 10.63 -17.30
C LEU A 694 30.47 10.24 -15.86
N HIS A 695 29.53 9.71 -15.06
CA HIS A 695 29.78 9.26 -13.68
C HIS A 695 30.78 8.11 -13.62
N PHE A 696 30.65 7.12 -14.51
CA PHE A 696 31.61 6.02 -14.59
C PHE A 696 32.98 6.50 -15.06
N SER A 697 33.05 7.49 -15.95
CA SER A 697 34.33 8.10 -16.35
C SER A 697 35.02 8.83 -15.21
N MET A 698 34.26 9.46 -14.30
CA MET A 698 34.79 10.17 -13.14
C MET A 698 35.24 9.22 -12.02
N ILE A 699 34.47 8.17 -11.74
CA ILE A 699 34.90 7.09 -10.84
C ILE A 699 36.17 6.41 -11.41
N GLU A 700 36.24 6.20 -12.73
CA GLU A 700 37.46 5.71 -13.38
C GLU A 700 38.63 6.69 -13.25
N LYS A 701 38.40 8.01 -13.33
CA LYS A 701 39.45 9.01 -13.07
C LYS A 701 39.95 8.97 -11.63
N LEU A 702 39.08 8.79 -10.61
CA LEU A 702 39.51 8.60 -9.22
C LEU A 702 40.31 7.32 -9.03
N ILE A 703 39.84 6.22 -9.61
CA ILE A 703 40.55 4.94 -9.55
C ILE A 703 41.91 5.03 -10.26
N ASN A 704 42.00 5.75 -11.37
CA ASN A 704 43.25 5.95 -12.09
C ASN A 704 44.20 6.95 -11.39
N ALA A 705 43.66 7.87 -10.59
CA ALA A 705 44.41 8.79 -9.73
C ALA A 705 44.75 8.19 -8.35
N ASP A 706 44.17 7.04 -8.02
CA ASP A 706 44.49 6.27 -6.83
C ASP A 706 45.88 5.66 -7.00
N ASN A 707 46.90 6.36 -6.50
CA ASN A 707 48.31 5.94 -6.56
C ASN A 707 48.60 4.67 -5.74
N GLY A 708 47.60 4.07 -5.09
CA GLY A 708 47.62 2.67 -4.71
C GLY A 708 48.81 2.25 -3.85
N LEU A 709 49.22 3.05 -2.88
CA LEU A 709 50.13 2.59 -1.85
C LEU A 709 49.31 1.91 -0.76
N ILE A 710 49.07 0.60 -0.94
CA ILE A 710 49.02 -0.28 0.22
C ILE A 710 50.46 -0.29 0.73
N ASP A 711 50.80 0.60 1.66
CA ASP A 711 52.02 0.44 2.44
C ASP A 711 51.87 -0.85 3.25
N SER A 712 52.40 -1.95 2.69
CA SER A 712 52.17 -3.32 3.14
C SER A 712 52.83 -3.63 4.49
N ASP A 713 53.76 -2.78 4.91
CA ASP A 713 54.63 -3.03 6.06
C ASP A 713 54.14 -2.31 7.33
N THR A 714 53.18 -1.39 7.22
CA THR A 714 52.63 -0.64 8.36
C THR A 714 51.31 -1.26 8.86
N PRO A 715 51.26 -1.87 10.06
CA PRO A 715 50.05 -2.52 10.58
C PRO A 715 48.85 -1.56 10.67
N ILE A 716 47.65 -2.11 10.47
CA ILE A 716 46.38 -1.37 10.64
C ILE A 716 46.13 -1.19 12.13
N LYS A 717 46.04 0.06 12.61
CA LYS A 717 45.81 0.34 14.04
C LYS A 717 44.33 0.43 14.35
N HIS A 718 43.53 1.13 13.54
CA HIS A 718 42.08 1.26 13.76
C HIS A 718 41.23 0.76 12.58
N VAL A 719 40.38 -0.25 12.84
CA VAL A 719 39.41 -0.79 11.89
C VAL A 719 37.99 -0.31 12.22
N VAL A 720 37.31 0.31 11.25
CA VAL A 720 35.88 0.63 11.36
C VAL A 720 35.06 -0.41 10.61
N PHE A 721 34.13 -1.07 11.29
CA PHE A 721 33.17 -2.00 10.69
C PHE A 721 31.88 -1.26 10.33
N LEU A 722 31.38 -1.48 9.11
CA LEU A 722 30.24 -0.75 8.55
C LEU A 722 29.12 -1.71 8.11
N MET A 723 27.90 -1.43 8.57
CA MET A 723 26.68 -2.19 8.23
C MET A 723 25.44 -1.28 8.20
N HIS A 724 24.35 -1.78 7.64
CA HIS A 724 23.06 -1.08 7.66
C HIS A 724 22.43 -1.02 9.07
N ASP A 725 22.33 -2.15 9.78
CA ASP A 725 21.87 -2.27 11.17
C ASP A 725 22.49 -3.48 11.92
N LEU A 726 22.11 -3.71 13.18
CA LEU A 726 22.54 -4.84 14.02
C LEU A 726 21.33 -5.68 14.49
N ALA A 727 20.43 -6.01 13.56
CA ALA A 727 19.33 -6.93 13.81
C ALA A 727 19.81 -8.37 14.12
N SER A 728 18.89 -9.26 14.49
CA SER A 728 19.22 -10.61 14.96
C SER A 728 19.61 -11.62 13.85
N ALA A 729 20.08 -11.17 12.69
CA ALA A 729 20.39 -12.06 11.57
C ALA A 729 21.88 -12.48 11.55
N GLY A 730 22.19 -13.44 10.67
CA GLY A 730 23.48 -14.11 10.67
C GLY A 730 24.64 -13.23 10.19
N ALA A 731 24.39 -12.27 9.30
CA ALA A 731 25.45 -11.40 8.77
C ALA A 731 25.92 -10.37 9.83
N GLU A 732 24.97 -9.87 10.62
CA GLU A 732 25.16 -8.94 11.73
C GLU A 732 25.95 -9.62 12.85
N ARG A 733 25.60 -10.87 13.18
CA ARG A 733 26.40 -11.69 14.10
C ARG A 733 27.84 -11.81 13.64
N GLN A 734 28.05 -12.14 12.36
CA GLN A 734 29.41 -12.34 11.83
C GLN A 734 30.21 -11.05 11.77
N LEU A 735 29.57 -9.91 11.50
CA LEU A 735 30.21 -8.61 11.66
C LEU A 735 30.68 -8.40 13.11
N CYS A 736 29.83 -8.70 14.10
CA CYS A 736 30.20 -8.56 15.51
C CYS A 736 31.37 -9.47 15.89
N LEU A 737 31.36 -10.73 15.43
CA LEU A 737 32.47 -11.67 15.67
C LEU A 737 33.77 -11.21 14.99
N ASN A 738 33.68 -10.67 13.77
CA ASN A 738 34.85 -10.11 13.08
C ASN A 738 35.38 -8.85 13.80
N ALA A 739 34.51 -8.02 14.35
CA ALA A 739 34.90 -6.86 15.15
C ALA A 739 35.62 -7.28 16.46
N ILE A 740 35.09 -8.29 17.16
CA ILE A 740 35.70 -8.84 18.38
C ILE A 740 37.05 -9.50 18.05
N ALA A 741 37.11 -10.34 17.03
CA ALA A 741 38.35 -10.99 16.61
C ALA A 741 39.42 -9.98 16.17
N ALA A 742 39.03 -8.93 15.44
CA ALA A 742 39.95 -7.83 15.09
C ALA A 742 40.50 -7.11 16.33
N LYS A 743 39.67 -6.94 17.38
CA LYS A 743 40.12 -6.37 18.65
C LYS A 743 41.09 -7.29 19.39
N ASN A 744 40.82 -8.60 19.42
CA ASN A 744 41.66 -9.60 20.10
C ASN A 744 43.07 -9.70 19.49
N ILE A 745 43.20 -9.48 18.19
CA ILE A 745 44.51 -9.47 17.50
C ILE A 745 45.26 -8.12 17.64
N GLY A 746 44.71 -7.17 18.41
CA GLY A 746 45.37 -5.92 18.77
C GLY A 746 44.98 -4.69 17.96
N CYS A 747 43.92 -4.73 17.14
CA CYS A 747 43.38 -3.53 16.50
C CYS A 747 42.47 -2.74 17.46
N GLU A 748 42.51 -1.42 17.36
CA GLU A 748 41.40 -0.56 17.79
C GLU A 748 40.20 -0.81 16.86
N VAL A 749 38.99 -0.88 17.41
CA VAL A 749 37.79 -1.26 16.64
C VAL A 749 36.61 -0.35 16.99
N SER A 750 35.96 0.17 15.94
CA SER A 750 34.67 0.87 16.03
C SER A 750 33.65 0.24 15.09
N VAL A 751 32.37 0.27 15.46
CA VAL A 751 31.26 -0.15 14.60
C VAL A 751 30.39 1.05 14.25
N VAL A 752 30.13 1.23 12.96
CA VAL A 752 29.25 2.26 12.42
C VAL A 752 28.07 1.60 11.72
N ILE A 753 26.86 2.02 12.08
CA ILE A 753 25.65 1.61 11.37
C ILE A 753 25.05 2.76 10.54
N LEU A 754 24.55 2.46 9.35
CA LEU A 754 23.98 3.47 8.44
C LEU A 754 22.58 3.93 8.85
N ARG A 755 21.84 3.14 9.63
CA ARG A 755 20.48 3.45 10.12
C ARG A 755 20.50 3.94 11.59
N ARG A 756 19.38 4.52 12.05
CA ARG A 756 19.22 4.91 13.47
C ARG A 756 19.13 3.68 14.38
N LEU A 757 19.69 3.79 15.59
CA LEU A 757 19.48 2.83 16.68
C LEU A 757 18.04 2.99 17.19
N VAL A 758 17.21 1.98 16.95
CA VAL A 758 15.86 1.80 17.49
C VAL A 758 15.73 0.35 17.96
N ASP A 759 14.81 0.01 18.87
CA ASP A 759 14.78 -1.30 19.57
C ASP A 759 14.87 -2.54 18.67
N LYS A 760 14.38 -2.46 17.42
CA LYS A 760 14.45 -3.56 16.43
C LYS A 760 15.83 -3.77 15.80
N ASN A 761 16.76 -2.81 15.94
CA ASN A 761 18.04 -2.74 15.23
C ASN A 761 19.27 -2.89 16.16
N ILE A 762 19.09 -3.29 17.42
CA ILE A 762 20.15 -3.25 18.46
C ILE A 762 20.46 -4.61 19.10
N HIS A 763 20.07 -5.72 18.47
CA HIS A 763 20.16 -7.06 19.06
C HIS A 763 21.58 -7.43 19.54
N TYR A 764 22.61 -7.12 18.75
CA TYR A 764 24.01 -7.42 19.07
C TYR A 764 24.78 -6.25 19.71
N VAL A 765 24.11 -5.15 20.06
CA VAL A 765 24.81 -3.97 20.65
C VAL A 765 25.38 -4.30 22.04
N SER A 766 24.67 -5.09 22.85
CA SER A 766 25.18 -5.53 24.17
C SER A 766 26.47 -6.35 24.02
N LEU A 767 26.49 -7.29 23.07
CA LEU A 767 27.66 -8.14 22.80
C LEU A 767 28.91 -7.30 22.46
N LEU A 768 28.75 -6.25 21.66
CA LEU A 768 29.85 -5.34 21.32
C LEU A 768 30.29 -4.49 22.52
N LYS A 769 29.34 -4.02 23.35
CA LYS A 769 29.64 -3.27 24.57
C LYS A 769 30.40 -4.11 25.61
N GLU A 770 30.05 -5.38 25.78
CA GLU A 770 30.75 -6.31 26.67
C GLU A 770 32.23 -6.51 26.31
N HIS A 771 32.58 -6.25 25.05
CA HIS A 771 33.95 -6.31 24.56
C HIS A 771 34.57 -4.92 24.38
N ASP A 772 34.01 -3.88 25.02
CA ASP A 772 34.46 -2.48 24.94
C ASP A 772 34.58 -1.97 23.49
N ILE A 773 33.64 -2.30 22.61
CA ILE A 773 33.58 -1.82 21.23
C ILE A 773 32.48 -0.76 21.09
N ALA A 774 32.86 0.43 20.64
CA ALA A 774 31.93 1.54 20.46
C ALA A 774 31.05 1.34 19.21
N VAL A 775 29.73 1.59 19.36
CA VAL A 775 28.75 1.56 18.27
C VAL A 775 28.22 2.97 18.02
N SER A 776 28.36 3.46 16.80
CA SER A 776 27.92 4.80 16.38
C SER A 776 26.97 4.72 15.18
N THR A 777 26.06 5.70 15.06
CA THR A 777 25.15 5.80 13.91
C THR A 777 25.61 6.87 12.93
N CYS A 778 25.58 6.56 11.64
CA CYS A 778 25.78 7.50 10.54
C CYS A 778 24.51 8.35 10.29
N PHE A 779 23.91 8.90 11.35
CA PHE A 779 22.70 9.72 11.28
C PHE A 779 22.95 11.07 11.95
N TYR A 780 23.24 12.10 11.15
CA TYR A 780 23.23 13.50 11.58
C TYR A 780 22.15 14.27 10.79
N PRO A 781 21.08 14.75 11.44
CA PRO A 781 20.01 15.48 10.75
C PRO A 781 20.44 16.90 10.33
N ASN A 782 21.40 17.51 11.05
CA ASN A 782 21.91 18.84 10.78
C ASN A 782 23.43 18.77 10.66
N LEU A 783 23.94 18.89 9.43
CA LEU A 783 25.37 18.99 9.20
C LEU A 783 25.70 20.42 8.79
N ASN A 784 26.48 21.09 9.62
CA ASN A 784 27.08 22.37 9.30
C ASN A 784 28.37 22.09 8.51
N LEU A 785 28.39 22.40 7.21
CA LEU A 785 29.53 22.12 6.32
C LEU A 785 30.82 22.82 6.78
N ASP A 786 30.69 23.90 7.57
CA ASP A 786 31.81 24.70 8.09
C ASP A 786 32.48 24.09 9.34
N GLU A 787 31.83 23.14 10.03
CA GLU A 787 32.35 22.54 11.28
C GLU A 787 33.34 21.39 11.06
N CYS A 788 33.52 20.95 9.81
CA CYS A 788 34.44 19.87 9.47
C CYS A 788 35.85 20.41 9.18
N LYS A 789 36.67 20.55 10.23
CA LYS A 789 38.14 20.58 10.07
C LYS A 789 38.61 19.18 9.65
N ILE A 790 38.48 18.85 8.36
CA ILE A 790 39.04 17.60 7.82
C ILE A 790 40.55 17.79 7.76
N ASN A 791 41.27 17.19 8.72
CA ASN A 791 42.73 17.29 8.85
C ASN A 791 43.50 16.65 7.68
N ARG A 792 42.85 15.88 6.81
CA ARG A 792 43.41 15.38 5.55
C ARG A 792 42.65 16.00 4.38
N ALA A 793 43.36 16.69 3.49
CA ALA A 793 42.76 17.42 2.38
C ALA A 793 41.92 16.50 1.48
N LEU A 794 40.61 16.74 1.41
CA LEU A 794 39.80 16.26 0.30
C LEU A 794 40.39 16.85 -1.00
N ASN A 795 40.77 16.00 -1.95
CA ASN A 795 41.18 16.48 -3.28
C ASN A 795 40.00 17.25 -3.90
N ARG A 796 40.24 18.37 -4.60
CA ARG A 796 39.18 19.13 -5.29
C ARG A 796 38.35 18.24 -6.24
N ASN A 797 39.01 17.27 -6.88
CA ASN A 797 38.34 16.28 -7.75
C ASN A 797 37.39 15.33 -6.98
N SER A 798 37.58 15.16 -5.67
CA SER A 798 36.72 14.35 -4.79
C SER A 798 35.41 15.07 -4.45
N ILE A 799 35.43 16.40 -4.32
CA ILE A 799 34.22 17.19 -4.05
C ILE A 799 33.28 17.14 -5.25
N ASP A 800 33.80 17.27 -6.47
CA ASP A 800 32.98 17.24 -7.70
C ASP A 800 32.26 15.90 -7.90
N ILE A 801 32.89 14.79 -7.49
CA ILE A 801 32.31 13.44 -7.59
C ILE A 801 31.27 13.21 -6.50
N LEU A 802 31.52 13.71 -5.29
CA LEU A 802 30.56 13.65 -4.20
C LEU A 802 29.31 14.52 -4.47
N VAL A 803 29.50 15.70 -5.08
CA VAL A 803 28.41 16.60 -5.52
C VAL A 803 27.60 16.00 -6.67
N GLY A 804 28.18 15.06 -7.44
CA GLY A 804 27.53 14.29 -8.50
C GLY A 804 26.83 13.00 -8.05
N LEU A 805 26.82 12.67 -6.74
CA LEU A 805 26.06 11.55 -6.18
C LEU A 805 24.67 12.01 -5.68
N PRO A 806 23.63 11.17 -5.75
CA PRO A 806 22.31 11.52 -5.23
C PRO A 806 22.38 12.00 -3.77
N LEU A 807 21.70 13.11 -3.45
CA LEU A 807 21.75 13.77 -2.13
C LEU A 807 21.68 12.84 -0.91
N PRO A 808 20.84 11.79 -0.85
CA PRO A 808 20.84 10.85 0.27
C PRO A 808 22.14 10.06 0.41
N ILE A 809 22.69 9.56 -0.71
CA ILE A 809 23.96 8.83 -0.77
C ILE A 809 25.12 9.81 -0.51
N GLN A 810 25.09 11.00 -1.09
CA GLN A 810 26.05 12.08 -0.80
C GLN A 810 26.11 12.38 0.70
N ARG A 811 24.95 12.52 1.36
CA ARG A 811 24.87 12.75 2.81
C ARG A 811 25.40 11.57 3.62
N GLN A 812 25.03 10.34 3.27
CA GLN A 812 25.55 9.14 3.95
C GLN A 812 27.06 8.99 3.78
N VAL A 813 27.57 9.17 2.56
CA VAL A 813 29.00 9.13 2.25
C VAL A 813 29.72 10.25 2.99
N TRP A 814 29.17 11.47 3.02
CA TRP A 814 29.78 12.60 3.72
C TRP A 814 29.78 12.42 5.24
N ASN A 815 28.65 12.03 5.83
CA ASN A 815 28.55 11.70 7.25
C ASN A 815 29.57 10.62 7.63
N LEU A 816 29.69 9.59 6.79
CA LEU A 816 30.65 8.51 7.00
C LEU A 816 32.08 9.06 6.94
N ILE A 817 32.45 9.88 5.95
CA ILE A 817 33.77 10.52 5.87
C ILE A 817 34.06 11.34 7.13
N THR A 818 33.11 12.14 7.61
CA THR A 818 33.25 12.91 8.85
C THR A 818 33.51 12.02 10.05
N MET A 819 32.78 10.91 10.18
CA MET A 819 32.97 9.94 11.26
C MET A 819 34.32 9.24 11.16
N LEU A 820 34.69 8.74 9.98
CA LEU A 820 35.98 8.07 9.73
C LEU A 820 37.16 9.00 10.04
N SER A 821 37.03 10.29 9.71
CA SER A 821 38.03 11.31 10.03
C SER A 821 38.16 11.54 11.55
N ARG A 822 37.04 11.69 12.26
CA ARG A 822 37.04 11.83 13.74
C ARG A 822 37.60 10.60 14.45
N MET A 823 37.36 9.43 13.87
CA MET A 823 37.83 8.15 14.38
C MET A 823 39.30 7.87 14.04
N ASN A 824 39.95 8.67 13.18
CA ASN A 824 41.28 8.35 12.62
C ASN A 824 41.35 6.93 12.04
N ALA A 825 40.31 6.54 11.29
CA ALA A 825 40.20 5.18 10.76
C ALA A 825 41.33 4.85 9.77
N ASP A 826 42.01 3.72 9.98
CA ASP A 826 43.04 3.19 9.06
C ASP A 826 42.44 2.28 7.99
N ALA A 827 41.43 1.49 8.37
CA ALA A 827 40.74 0.55 7.49
C ALA A 827 39.21 0.62 7.68
N LEU A 828 38.49 0.31 6.61
CA LEU A 828 37.03 0.23 6.59
C LEU A 828 36.58 -1.16 6.14
N HIS A 829 35.87 -1.90 6.99
CA HIS A 829 35.34 -3.24 6.68
C HIS A 829 33.82 -3.16 6.50
N CYS A 830 33.37 -3.23 5.24
CA CYS A 830 31.97 -3.12 4.86
C CYS A 830 31.32 -4.50 4.73
N PHE A 831 30.14 -4.68 5.32
CA PHE A 831 29.35 -5.89 5.18
C PHE A 831 28.05 -5.62 4.44
N VAL A 832 27.66 -6.54 3.55
CA VAL A 832 26.38 -6.46 2.82
C VAL A 832 26.36 -5.32 1.79
N ASP A 833 25.51 -5.46 0.78
CA ASP A 833 25.73 -4.89 -0.55
C ASP A 833 25.73 -3.35 -0.58
N GLU A 834 24.76 -2.70 0.06
CA GLU A 834 24.66 -1.23 0.12
C GLU A 834 25.83 -0.60 0.89
N SER A 835 26.21 -1.17 2.03
CA SER A 835 27.32 -0.67 2.84
C SER A 835 28.66 -0.80 2.11
N CYS A 836 28.85 -1.82 1.27
CA CYS A 836 30.03 -1.92 0.40
C CYS A 836 30.11 -0.74 -0.59
N ILE A 837 28.99 -0.37 -1.22
CA ILE A 837 28.99 0.75 -2.17
C ILE A 837 29.24 2.08 -1.47
N VAL A 838 28.51 2.37 -0.38
CA VAL A 838 28.67 3.62 0.39
C VAL A 838 30.09 3.73 0.97
N GLY A 839 30.60 2.65 1.56
CA GLY A 839 31.94 2.61 2.12
C GLY A 839 33.04 2.70 1.06
N GLY A 840 32.87 2.04 -0.09
CA GLY A 840 33.80 2.14 -1.21
C GLY A 840 33.88 3.56 -1.79
N LEU A 841 32.74 4.24 -1.93
CA LEU A 841 32.71 5.64 -2.35
C LEU A 841 33.36 6.55 -1.29
N ALA A 842 33.02 6.37 -0.01
CA ALA A 842 33.65 7.14 1.08
C ALA A 842 35.17 6.96 1.09
N ALA A 843 35.67 5.75 0.85
CA ALA A 843 37.10 5.46 0.84
C ALA A 843 37.85 5.87 -0.44
N LEU A 844 37.17 6.03 -1.57
CA LEU A 844 37.77 6.68 -2.75
C LEU A 844 37.91 8.19 -2.54
N LEU A 845 37.05 8.77 -1.70
CA LEU A 845 37.00 10.21 -1.43
C LEU A 845 37.83 10.62 -0.21
N PHE A 846 38.00 9.72 0.75
CA PHE A 846 38.75 9.90 1.99
C PHE A 846 39.91 8.90 2.05
N ASP A 847 41.09 9.34 2.50
CA ASP A 847 42.33 8.56 2.44
C ASP A 847 42.39 7.42 3.49
N ILE A 848 41.52 6.41 3.29
CA ILE A 848 41.53 5.13 4.00
C ILE A 848 42.53 4.21 3.32
N ARG A 849 43.42 3.60 4.10
CA ARG A 849 44.52 2.75 3.59
C ARG A 849 44.00 1.44 3.00
N LYS A 850 42.98 0.85 3.63
CA LYS A 850 42.47 -0.49 3.29
C LYS A 850 40.94 -0.56 3.40
N VAL A 851 40.28 -1.06 2.37
CA VAL A 851 38.81 -1.24 2.34
C VAL A 851 38.50 -2.70 2.09
N VAL A 852 37.70 -3.30 2.96
CA VAL A 852 37.29 -4.70 2.83
C VAL A 852 35.83 -4.74 2.45
N PHE A 853 35.51 -5.37 1.32
CA PHE A 853 34.15 -5.72 0.96
C PHE A 853 33.90 -7.15 1.41
N SER A 854 32.99 -7.34 2.36
CA SER A 854 32.60 -8.64 2.86
C SER A 854 31.25 -9.04 2.28
N PHE A 855 31.30 -10.07 1.44
CA PHE A 855 30.17 -10.61 0.71
C PHE A 855 29.32 -11.56 1.56
N ARG A 856 28.05 -11.71 1.16
CA ARG A 856 27.13 -12.69 1.74
C ARG A 856 27.40 -14.08 1.18
N ASN A 857 26.58 -15.04 1.63
CA ASN A 857 26.51 -16.39 1.09
C ASN A 857 26.23 -16.47 -0.42
N LYS A 858 25.58 -15.46 -1.01
CA LYS A 858 25.20 -15.38 -2.45
C LYS A 858 25.23 -13.93 -2.93
N ASN A 859 25.45 -13.75 -4.23
CA ASN A 859 25.42 -12.43 -4.85
C ASN A 859 24.01 -11.82 -4.84
N PRO A 860 23.89 -10.48 -4.96
CA PRO A 860 22.62 -9.77 -4.79
C PRO A 860 21.49 -10.27 -5.69
N THR A 861 21.78 -10.82 -6.87
CA THR A 861 20.74 -11.23 -7.85
C THR A 861 19.86 -12.39 -7.38
N HIS A 862 20.29 -13.10 -6.33
CA HIS A 862 19.52 -14.18 -5.72
C HIS A 862 18.48 -13.70 -4.68
N PHE A 863 18.44 -12.39 -4.38
CA PHE A 863 17.55 -11.81 -3.38
C PHE A 863 16.58 -10.80 -4.01
N SER A 864 15.37 -10.70 -3.45
CA SER A 864 14.33 -9.77 -3.92
C SER A 864 14.75 -8.30 -3.86
N TYR A 865 15.69 -7.95 -2.97
CA TYR A 865 16.20 -6.58 -2.84
C TYR A 865 17.22 -6.18 -3.93
N SER A 866 17.63 -7.10 -4.81
CA SER A 866 18.65 -6.84 -5.85
C SER A 866 18.30 -5.63 -6.72
N GLN A 867 19.28 -4.76 -6.96
CA GLN A 867 19.10 -3.61 -7.84
C GLN A 867 20.02 -3.69 -9.06
N PRO A 868 19.54 -3.37 -10.28
CA PRO A 868 20.35 -3.42 -11.50
C PRO A 868 21.62 -2.57 -11.47
N TRP A 869 21.65 -1.51 -10.65
CA TRP A 869 22.80 -0.62 -10.50
C TRP A 869 23.91 -1.18 -9.62
N LEU A 870 23.66 -2.19 -8.78
CA LEU A 870 24.70 -2.73 -7.87
C LEU A 870 25.91 -3.26 -8.64
N LYS A 871 25.68 -4.08 -9.67
CA LYS A 871 26.74 -4.73 -10.45
C LYS A 871 27.68 -3.73 -11.15
N PRO A 872 27.19 -2.71 -11.88
CA PRO A 872 28.06 -1.68 -12.46
C PRO A 872 28.96 -0.98 -11.45
N TYR A 873 28.44 -0.63 -10.26
CA TYR A 873 29.22 0.04 -9.22
C TYR A 873 30.28 -0.87 -8.61
N TYR A 874 29.92 -2.13 -8.29
CA TYR A 874 30.92 -3.12 -7.87
C TYR A 874 32.03 -3.25 -8.92
N ASN A 875 31.69 -3.49 -10.19
CA ASN A 875 32.66 -3.66 -11.27
C ASN A 875 33.60 -2.47 -11.46
N LYS A 876 33.18 -1.26 -11.09
CA LYS A 876 34.03 -0.07 -11.11
C LYS A 876 34.88 0.02 -9.85
N LEU A 877 34.26 -0.03 -8.66
CA LEU A 877 34.97 0.10 -7.37
C LEU A 877 36.08 -0.95 -7.21
N ILE A 878 35.82 -2.22 -7.55
CA ILE A 878 36.79 -3.33 -7.39
C ILE A 878 38.03 -3.23 -8.32
N LYS A 879 38.11 -2.20 -9.17
CA LYS A 879 39.31 -1.86 -9.92
C LYS A 879 40.33 -1.09 -9.06
N SER A 880 39.91 -0.42 -7.97
CA SER A 880 40.84 0.19 -7.02
C SER A 880 41.65 -0.90 -6.30
N LYS A 881 42.96 -0.66 -6.15
CA LYS A 881 43.87 -1.56 -5.43
C LYS A 881 43.61 -1.58 -3.92
N ARG A 882 42.94 -0.56 -3.36
CA ARG A 882 42.61 -0.48 -1.92
C ARG A 882 41.50 -1.43 -1.50
N ILE A 883 40.68 -1.89 -2.45
CA ILE A 883 39.51 -2.73 -2.18
C ILE A 883 39.92 -4.20 -2.21
N ILE A 884 39.80 -4.85 -1.05
CA ILE A 884 40.00 -6.28 -0.86
C ILE A 884 38.62 -6.93 -0.81
N LEU A 885 38.43 -7.98 -1.61
CA LEU A 885 37.20 -8.74 -1.62
C LEU A 885 37.34 -9.92 -0.67
N THR A 886 36.36 -10.09 0.19
CA THR A 886 36.26 -11.21 1.12
C THR A 886 34.86 -11.79 1.04
N GLY A 887 34.74 -13.06 1.35
CA GLY A 887 33.45 -13.69 1.57
C GLY A 887 33.61 -14.90 2.46
N ASN A 888 32.47 -15.43 2.89
CA ASN A 888 32.41 -16.35 4.01
C ASN A 888 32.32 -17.83 3.64
N SER A 889 32.28 -18.13 2.35
CA SER A 889 32.20 -19.49 1.82
C SER A 889 32.84 -19.55 0.44
N ILE A 890 33.46 -20.66 0.10
CA ILE A 890 34.01 -20.92 -1.24
C ILE A 890 32.88 -20.89 -2.27
N ALA A 891 31.71 -21.49 -1.96
CA ALA A 891 30.55 -21.47 -2.83
C ALA A 891 30.02 -20.05 -3.08
N GLY A 892 29.95 -19.21 -2.03
CA GLY A 892 29.56 -17.80 -2.16
C GLY A 892 30.59 -16.98 -2.91
N ASN A 893 31.88 -17.19 -2.63
CA ASN A 893 32.99 -16.53 -3.33
C ASN A 893 32.95 -16.84 -4.82
N ASN A 894 32.73 -18.11 -5.19
CA ASN A 894 32.60 -18.50 -6.59
C ASN A 894 31.41 -17.82 -7.27
N ASP A 895 30.26 -17.76 -6.60
CA ASP A 895 29.06 -17.10 -7.12
C ASP A 895 29.26 -15.58 -7.33
N TYR A 896 29.90 -14.89 -6.38
CA TYR A 896 30.29 -13.48 -6.55
C TYR A 896 31.36 -13.29 -7.62
N ALA A 897 32.35 -14.19 -7.72
CA ALA A 897 33.39 -14.13 -8.75
C ALA A 897 32.80 -14.26 -10.16
N ASP A 898 31.90 -15.23 -10.36
CA ASP A 898 31.21 -15.46 -11.62
C ASP A 898 30.26 -14.30 -11.97
N TRP A 899 29.64 -13.68 -10.96
CA TRP A 899 28.78 -12.51 -11.12
C TRP A 899 29.59 -11.25 -11.52
N LEU A 900 30.67 -10.95 -10.79
CA LEU A 900 31.55 -9.81 -11.01
C LEU A 900 32.53 -9.99 -12.18
N LYS A 901 32.65 -11.22 -12.71
CA LYS A 901 33.62 -11.60 -13.75
C LYS A 901 35.06 -11.34 -13.32
N VAL A 902 35.40 -11.75 -12.09
CA VAL A 902 36.76 -11.72 -11.55
C VAL A 902 37.27 -13.14 -11.27
N PRO A 903 38.60 -13.37 -11.24
CA PRO A 903 39.14 -14.67 -10.84
C PRO A 903 38.66 -15.07 -9.44
N LYS A 904 38.31 -16.34 -9.24
CA LYS A 904 37.86 -16.87 -7.93
C LYS A 904 38.88 -16.62 -6.81
N SER A 905 40.17 -16.66 -7.14
CA SER A 905 41.28 -16.32 -6.24
C SER A 905 41.35 -14.85 -5.80
N LYS A 906 40.55 -13.95 -6.41
CA LYS A 906 40.48 -12.54 -6.03
C LYS A 906 39.61 -12.28 -4.80
N ILE A 907 38.77 -13.24 -4.41
CA ILE A 907 37.89 -13.12 -3.24
C ILE A 907 38.44 -14.03 -2.14
N LEU A 908 39.00 -13.40 -1.10
CA LEU A 908 39.59 -14.10 0.04
C LEU A 908 38.50 -14.76 0.88
N LEU A 909 38.81 -15.92 1.43
CA LEU A 909 37.90 -16.63 2.32
C LEU A 909 38.15 -16.19 3.77
N ILE A 910 37.13 -15.61 4.39
CA ILE A 910 37.07 -15.37 5.84
C ILE A 910 35.87 -16.13 6.34
N ARG A 911 36.10 -17.32 6.90
CA ARG A 911 35.00 -18.20 7.29
C ARG A 911 34.19 -17.54 8.39
N ASN A 912 32.89 -17.85 8.38
CA ASN A 912 32.05 -17.56 9.54
C ASN A 912 32.67 -18.20 10.79
N ALA A 913 32.49 -17.59 11.95
CA ALA A 913 32.91 -18.19 13.22
C ALA A 913 31.72 -18.50 14.11
N ILE A 914 31.95 -19.36 15.09
CA ILE A 914 31.06 -19.62 16.21
C ILE A 914 31.80 -19.30 17.51
N ASN A 915 31.16 -18.51 18.37
CA ASN A 915 31.64 -18.25 19.72
C ASN A 915 31.33 -19.44 20.62
N LYS A 916 32.36 -19.98 21.29
CA LYS A 916 32.24 -21.13 22.19
C LYS A 916 31.34 -20.86 23.40
N ARG A 917 31.13 -19.59 23.78
CA ARG A 917 30.16 -19.21 24.82
C ARG A 917 28.70 -19.37 24.36
N ASP A 918 28.42 -19.04 23.10
CA ASP A 918 27.05 -19.07 22.54
C ASP A 918 26.65 -20.49 22.09
N TYR A 919 27.64 -21.28 21.70
CA TYR A 919 27.46 -22.67 21.28
C TYR A 919 28.51 -23.57 21.94
N SER A 920 28.09 -24.21 23.03
CA SER A 920 28.78 -25.31 23.70
C SER A 920 28.08 -26.64 23.42
N PHE A 921 28.73 -27.74 23.80
CA PHE A 921 28.12 -29.07 23.77
C PHE A 921 26.81 -29.07 24.54
N ILE A 922 25.73 -29.58 23.93
CA ILE A 922 24.44 -29.72 24.61
C ILE A 922 24.59 -30.77 25.71
N THR A 923 24.38 -30.33 26.95
CA THR A 923 24.36 -31.20 28.13
C THR A 923 23.09 -32.04 28.17
N ASP A 924 23.13 -33.16 28.91
CA ASP A 924 21.92 -33.99 29.12
C ASP A 924 20.80 -33.20 29.81
N ILE A 925 21.15 -32.27 30.71
CA ILE A 925 20.19 -31.38 31.38
C ILE A 925 19.50 -30.46 30.37
N GLU A 926 20.26 -29.75 29.54
CA GLU A 926 19.69 -28.88 28.48
C GLU A 926 18.80 -29.66 27.52
N ARG A 927 19.17 -30.90 27.18
CA ARG A 927 18.38 -31.79 26.33
C ARG A 927 17.06 -32.18 27.01
N ILE A 928 17.09 -32.54 28.29
CA ILE A 928 15.89 -32.89 29.07
C ILE A 928 14.95 -31.68 29.15
N GLU A 929 15.46 -30.50 29.51
CA GLU A 929 14.68 -29.27 29.61
C GLU A 929 14.05 -28.87 28.26
N ALA A 930 14.81 -28.99 27.17
CA ALA A 930 14.32 -28.70 25.83
C ALA A 930 13.21 -29.67 25.39
N ARG A 931 13.35 -30.97 25.70
CA ARG A 931 12.33 -31.99 25.38
C ARG A 931 11.08 -31.83 26.23
N GLN A 932 11.22 -31.59 27.54
CA GLN A 932 10.09 -31.33 28.43
C GLN A 932 9.27 -30.13 27.96
N ALA A 933 9.92 -29.04 27.54
CA ALA A 933 9.24 -27.86 27.04
C ALA A 933 8.45 -28.08 25.74
N LEU A 934 8.79 -29.12 24.99
CA LEU A 934 8.09 -29.53 23.76
C LEU A 934 7.15 -30.72 24.01
N SER A 935 6.97 -31.14 25.27
CA SER A 935 6.19 -32.33 25.64
C SER A 935 6.67 -33.62 24.95
N LEU A 936 7.99 -33.76 24.80
CA LEU A 936 8.63 -34.92 24.17
C LEU A 936 9.21 -35.86 25.23
N SER A 937 9.01 -37.17 25.02
CA SER A 937 9.70 -38.20 25.81
C SER A 937 11.20 -38.22 25.50
N ILE A 938 12.01 -38.55 26.51
CA ILE A 938 13.46 -38.64 26.37
C ILE A 938 13.90 -39.80 25.46
N ASP A 939 13.06 -40.82 25.27
CA ASP A 939 13.41 -42.01 24.47
C ASP A 939 13.03 -41.87 22.98
N VAL A 940 12.28 -40.84 22.61
CA VAL A 940 11.83 -40.63 21.23
C VAL A 940 12.94 -39.99 20.40
N LYS A 941 13.24 -40.57 19.23
CA LYS A 941 14.20 -39.99 18.29
C LYS A 941 13.65 -38.69 17.69
N CYS A 942 14.43 -37.62 17.74
CA CYS A 942 14.02 -36.29 17.27
C CYS A 942 14.92 -35.78 16.15
N ILE A 943 14.30 -35.34 15.04
CA ILE A 943 14.98 -34.76 13.86
C ILE A 943 14.60 -33.28 13.79
N SER A 944 15.55 -32.37 13.68
CA SER A 944 15.22 -30.94 13.44
C SER A 944 15.36 -30.55 11.97
N GLY A 945 14.42 -29.73 11.47
CA GLY A 945 14.51 -28.98 10.22
C GLY A 945 14.43 -27.49 10.48
N ILE A 946 15.56 -26.79 10.41
CA ILE A 946 15.63 -25.35 10.74
C ILE A 946 16.00 -24.57 9.48
N PHE A 947 14.98 -24.00 8.82
CA PHE A 947 15.14 -23.28 7.55
C PHE A 947 13.91 -22.41 7.25
N GLN A 948 14.12 -21.31 6.52
CA GLN A 948 13.02 -20.51 5.97
C GLN A 948 12.20 -21.33 4.97
N LEU A 949 10.87 -21.13 4.95
CA LEU A 949 9.96 -21.82 4.03
C LEU A 949 9.97 -21.17 2.65
N GLU A 950 11.12 -21.22 2.00
CA GLU A 950 11.40 -20.62 0.70
C GLU A 950 11.71 -21.68 -0.37
N LYS A 951 11.54 -21.32 -1.65
CA LYS A 951 11.68 -22.26 -2.77
C LYS A 951 13.05 -22.94 -2.81
N TYR A 952 14.13 -22.19 -2.57
CA TYR A 952 15.51 -22.70 -2.58
C TYR A 952 15.82 -23.61 -1.38
N LYS A 953 15.08 -23.50 -0.27
CA LYS A 953 15.17 -24.40 0.91
C LYS A 953 14.43 -25.72 0.72
N ARG A 954 13.63 -25.84 -0.35
CA ARG A 954 12.88 -27.03 -0.76
C ARG A 954 12.09 -27.69 0.39
N PRO A 955 11.25 -26.93 1.12
CA PRO A 955 10.50 -27.44 2.27
C PRO A 955 9.57 -28.63 1.92
N HIS A 956 9.05 -28.68 0.69
CA HIS A 956 8.27 -29.84 0.22
C HIS A 956 9.13 -31.10 -0.01
N THR A 957 10.40 -30.94 -0.38
CA THR A 957 11.32 -32.10 -0.49
C THR A 957 11.62 -32.65 0.90
N PHE A 958 11.82 -31.77 1.89
CA PHE A 958 11.94 -32.15 3.29
C PHE A 958 10.77 -33.04 3.73
N LEU A 959 9.51 -32.61 3.49
CA LEU A 959 8.34 -33.42 3.87
C LEU A 959 8.24 -34.75 3.11
N LYS A 960 8.68 -34.81 1.84
CA LYS A 960 8.76 -36.08 1.09
C LYS A 960 9.74 -37.05 1.73
N VAL A 961 10.92 -36.56 2.17
CA VAL A 961 11.90 -37.37 2.91
C VAL A 961 11.27 -37.90 4.21
N ILE A 962 10.63 -37.03 4.99
CA ILE A 962 9.95 -37.44 6.24
C ILE A 962 8.85 -38.47 5.99
N SER A 963 8.07 -38.31 4.93
CA SER A 963 7.05 -39.28 4.52
C SER A 963 7.63 -40.65 4.21
N GLN A 964 8.77 -40.73 3.52
CA GLN A 964 9.42 -42.00 3.23
C GLN A 964 10.06 -42.63 4.48
N ILE A 965 10.61 -41.82 5.38
CA ILE A 965 11.10 -42.30 6.68
C ILE A 965 9.94 -42.92 7.48
N LYS A 966 8.78 -42.26 7.56
CA LYS A 966 7.58 -42.81 8.22
C LYS A 966 7.19 -44.17 7.65
N GLN A 967 7.26 -44.34 6.33
CA GLN A 967 6.94 -45.61 5.67
C GLN A 967 7.95 -46.73 5.98
N ARG A 968 9.25 -46.42 6.06
CA ARG A 968 10.33 -47.42 6.20
C ARG A 968 10.78 -47.68 7.66
N PHE A 969 10.52 -46.75 8.58
CA PHE A 969 10.93 -46.81 10.00
C PHE A 969 9.74 -46.90 10.96
N GLY A 970 8.53 -46.61 10.51
CA GLY A 970 7.33 -46.49 11.35
C GLY A 970 7.20 -45.10 11.99
N GLY A 971 6.29 -44.96 12.96
CA GLY A 971 5.92 -43.66 13.56
C GLY A 971 6.71 -43.23 14.80
N ASN A 972 7.70 -44.01 15.26
CA ASN A 972 8.42 -43.77 16.53
C ASN A 972 9.55 -42.74 16.41
N PHE A 973 9.23 -41.54 15.90
CA PHE A 973 10.13 -40.39 15.85
C PHE A 973 9.32 -39.10 15.76
N LYS A 974 9.97 -37.96 16.06
CA LYS A 974 9.40 -36.62 15.92
C LYS A 974 10.30 -35.73 15.08
N VAL A 975 9.68 -34.81 14.35
CA VAL A 975 10.36 -33.84 13.48
C VAL A 975 10.01 -32.44 13.95
N LEU A 976 11.01 -31.68 14.38
CA LEU A 976 10.86 -30.31 14.84
C LEU A 976 11.18 -29.37 13.69
N VAL A 977 10.20 -28.62 13.20
CA VAL A 977 10.42 -27.69 12.07
C VAL A 977 10.31 -26.25 12.54
N ALA A 978 11.40 -25.49 12.39
CA ALA A 978 11.45 -24.08 12.75
C ALA A 978 11.82 -23.20 11.54
N GLY A 979 11.01 -22.17 11.30
CA GLY A 979 11.15 -21.20 10.21
C GLY A 979 9.82 -20.79 9.59
N ASP A 980 9.76 -19.56 9.10
CA ASP A 980 8.66 -18.95 8.34
C ASP A 980 9.11 -18.67 6.90
N GLY A 981 8.16 -18.33 6.02
CA GLY A 981 8.45 -18.00 4.62
C GLY A 981 7.22 -18.10 3.72
N GLN A 982 7.37 -17.68 2.46
CA GLN A 982 6.24 -17.59 1.50
C GLN A 982 5.51 -18.91 1.29
N LEU A 983 6.17 -20.05 1.49
CA LEU A 983 5.59 -21.38 1.30
C LEU A 983 4.89 -21.93 2.57
N GLN A 984 4.73 -21.16 3.64
CA GLN A 984 4.19 -21.64 4.92
C GLN A 984 2.82 -22.32 4.79
N LEU A 985 1.86 -21.70 4.10
CA LEU A 985 0.54 -22.29 3.88
C LEU A 985 0.62 -23.62 3.11
N SER A 986 1.42 -23.65 2.04
CA SER A 986 1.62 -24.86 1.23
C SER A 986 2.32 -25.99 1.99
N PHE A 987 3.27 -25.64 2.87
CA PHE A 987 3.98 -26.58 3.73
C PHE A 987 3.05 -27.24 4.75
N LEU A 988 2.24 -26.45 5.46
CA LEU A 988 1.25 -26.95 6.42
C LEU A 988 0.17 -27.81 5.76
N THR A 989 -0.29 -27.39 4.57
CA THR A 989 -1.25 -28.18 3.78
C THR A 989 -0.65 -29.52 3.35
N THR A 990 0.64 -29.53 3.00
CA THR A 990 1.35 -30.75 2.60
C THR A 990 1.57 -31.72 3.77
N ILE A 991 1.79 -31.22 4.99
CA ILE A 991 1.84 -32.06 6.19
C ILE A 991 0.54 -32.87 6.32
N LYS A 992 -0.62 -32.22 6.19
CA LYS A 992 -1.92 -32.88 6.23
C LYS A 992 -2.11 -33.88 5.09
N LYS A 993 -1.75 -33.47 3.86
CA LYS A 993 -1.86 -34.33 2.68
C LYS A 993 -1.03 -35.61 2.79
N LEU A 994 0.12 -35.55 3.46
CA LEU A 994 1.02 -36.68 3.66
C LEU A 994 0.76 -37.43 4.98
N ALA A 995 -0.28 -37.07 5.73
CA ALA A 995 -0.61 -37.63 7.03
C ALA A 995 0.59 -37.59 8.01
N LEU A 996 1.26 -36.44 8.10
CA LEU A 996 2.47 -36.24 8.92
C LEU A 996 2.23 -35.48 10.23
N GLU A 997 0.97 -35.19 10.59
CA GLU A 997 0.59 -34.38 11.75
C GLU A 997 1.09 -34.96 13.08
N GLU A 998 1.16 -36.29 13.18
CA GLU A 998 1.70 -36.96 14.36
C GLU A 998 3.23 -36.93 14.43
N GLN A 999 3.91 -36.76 13.30
CA GLN A 999 5.37 -36.80 13.22
C GLN A 999 5.98 -35.40 13.24
N VAL A 1000 5.33 -34.41 12.62
CA VAL A 1000 5.88 -33.07 12.43
C VAL A 1000 5.29 -32.07 13.43
N ILE A 1001 6.15 -31.51 14.27
CA ILE A 1001 5.83 -30.38 15.15
C ILE A 1001 6.37 -29.11 14.47
N TYR A 1002 5.47 -28.33 13.89
CA TYR A 1002 5.82 -27.05 13.28
C TYR A 1002 5.82 -25.94 14.33
N LEU A 1003 6.99 -25.33 14.54
CA LEU A 1003 7.25 -24.35 15.59
C LEU A 1003 7.23 -22.90 15.09
N GLY A 1004 7.10 -22.69 13.77
CA GLY A 1004 7.15 -21.36 13.18
C GLY A 1004 8.47 -20.63 13.46
N ARG A 1005 8.41 -19.31 13.58
CA ARG A 1005 9.58 -18.48 13.89
C ARG A 1005 9.97 -18.61 15.36
N VAL A 1006 11.19 -19.11 15.61
CA VAL A 1006 11.72 -19.29 16.98
C VAL A 1006 12.76 -18.24 17.33
N LYS A 1007 12.75 -17.75 18.58
CA LYS A 1007 13.76 -16.81 19.09
C LYS A 1007 15.08 -17.48 19.49
N ASN A 1008 15.05 -18.76 19.85
CA ASN A 1008 16.20 -19.52 20.34
C ASN A 1008 16.34 -20.85 19.58
N VAL A 1009 17.19 -20.85 18.55
CA VAL A 1009 17.49 -22.02 17.71
C VAL A 1009 18.18 -23.13 18.51
N ARG A 1010 19.05 -22.77 19.47
CA ARG A 1010 19.78 -23.73 20.32
C ARG A 1010 18.84 -24.64 21.10
N ARG A 1011 17.68 -24.15 21.55
CA ARG A 1011 16.67 -24.99 22.23
C ARG A 1011 16.13 -26.10 21.33
N ILE A 1012 15.95 -25.83 20.04
CA ILE A 1012 15.47 -26.84 19.07
C ILE A 1012 16.57 -27.86 18.81
N LEU A 1013 17.80 -27.41 18.65
CA LEU A 1013 18.97 -28.27 18.53
C LEU A 1013 19.15 -29.15 19.78
N ALA A 1014 18.95 -28.59 20.98
CA ALA A 1014 19.02 -29.31 22.26
C ALA A 1014 18.01 -30.47 22.36
N ALA A 1015 16.80 -30.29 21.84
CA ALA A 1015 15.80 -31.34 21.80
C ALA A 1015 16.10 -32.44 20.75
N SER A 1016 17.00 -32.19 19.79
CA SER A 1016 17.21 -33.01 18.60
C SER A 1016 18.35 -34.02 18.76
N ASP A 1017 18.25 -35.13 18.03
CA ASP A 1017 19.30 -36.15 17.94
C ASP A 1017 20.25 -35.88 16.77
N PHE A 1018 19.69 -35.44 15.64
CA PHE A 1018 20.42 -34.93 14.47
C PHE A 1018 19.51 -33.97 13.69
N MET A 1019 20.10 -33.19 12.78
CA MET A 1019 19.39 -32.21 11.95
C MET A 1019 19.32 -32.68 10.50
N LEU A 1020 18.22 -32.38 9.82
CA LEU A 1020 18.01 -32.61 8.39
C LEU A 1020 17.84 -31.27 7.65
N LEU A 1021 18.55 -31.11 6.53
CA LEU A 1021 18.40 -29.97 5.63
C LEU A 1021 18.34 -30.45 4.17
N THR A 1022 17.32 -30.04 3.41
CA THR A 1022 17.13 -30.49 2.01
C THR A 1022 17.27 -29.35 1.01
N SER A 1023 18.13 -28.37 1.30
CA SER A 1023 18.33 -27.19 0.45
C SER A 1023 18.75 -27.54 -0.98
N GLY A 1024 18.33 -26.73 -1.94
CA GLY A 1024 18.66 -26.91 -3.35
C GLY A 1024 19.85 -26.10 -3.81
N PHE A 1025 20.11 -26.20 -5.12
CA PHE A 1025 21.15 -25.45 -5.81
C PHE A 1025 21.04 -23.95 -5.50
N GLY A 1026 22.15 -23.36 -5.06
CA GLY A 1026 22.23 -21.91 -4.85
C GLY A 1026 22.25 -21.46 -3.39
N GLU A 1027 22.52 -22.33 -2.41
CA GLU A 1027 22.82 -21.88 -1.04
C GLU A 1027 24.34 -21.67 -0.85
N GLY A 1028 24.76 -20.63 -0.11
CA GLY A 1028 26.12 -20.58 0.43
C GLY A 1028 26.21 -21.46 1.69
N THR A 1029 27.26 -21.34 2.50
CA THR A 1029 27.39 -22.15 3.71
C THR A 1029 26.27 -21.84 4.72
N PRO A 1030 25.36 -22.80 5.01
CA PRO A 1030 24.25 -22.57 5.93
C PRO A 1030 24.77 -22.46 7.37
N ASN A 1031 24.59 -21.30 8.01
CA ASN A 1031 25.06 -21.07 9.39
C ASN A 1031 24.50 -22.08 10.39
N VAL A 1032 23.26 -22.51 10.17
CA VAL A 1032 22.58 -23.47 11.03
C VAL A 1032 23.24 -24.87 11.03
N LEU A 1033 23.95 -25.26 9.96
CA LEU A 1033 24.75 -26.49 9.95
C LEU A 1033 25.99 -26.38 10.83
N ILE A 1034 26.60 -25.19 10.87
CA ILE A 1034 27.75 -24.88 11.73
C ILE A 1034 27.28 -24.87 13.20
N GLU A 1035 26.15 -24.23 13.49
CA GLU A 1035 25.54 -24.15 14.83
C GLU A 1035 25.12 -25.52 15.38
N ALA A 1036 24.51 -26.37 14.53
CA ALA A 1036 24.15 -27.74 14.90
C ALA A 1036 25.40 -28.54 15.30
N GLN A 1037 26.43 -28.55 14.46
CA GLN A 1037 27.65 -29.31 14.73
C GLN A 1037 28.45 -28.74 15.92
N ALA A 1038 28.47 -27.41 16.09
CA ALA A 1038 29.07 -26.76 17.26
C ALA A 1038 28.39 -27.19 18.58
N SER A 1039 27.10 -27.53 18.50
CA SER A 1039 26.31 -28.02 19.63
C SER A 1039 26.43 -29.53 19.83
N GLY A 1040 27.21 -30.23 19.00
CA GLY A 1040 27.32 -31.69 18.99
C GLY A 1040 26.12 -32.40 18.36
N ILE A 1041 25.40 -31.73 17.45
CA ILE A 1041 24.27 -32.29 16.69
C ILE A 1041 24.75 -32.64 15.28
N PRO A 1042 24.81 -33.93 14.90
CA PRO A 1042 25.18 -34.36 13.55
C PRO A 1042 24.14 -33.90 12.55
N VAL A 1043 24.52 -33.80 11.28
CA VAL A 1043 23.67 -33.26 10.24
C VAL A 1043 23.58 -34.21 9.04
N VAL A 1044 22.39 -34.31 8.46
CA VAL A 1044 22.16 -34.88 7.13
C VAL A 1044 21.73 -33.72 6.24
N SER A 1045 22.50 -33.41 5.21
CA SER A 1045 22.20 -32.30 4.32
C SER A 1045 22.36 -32.71 2.86
N THR A 1046 21.57 -32.12 1.99
CA THR A 1046 21.92 -32.03 0.57
C THR A 1046 23.10 -31.07 0.38
N GLU A 1047 23.81 -31.17 -0.73
CA GLU A 1047 25.02 -30.39 -1.02
C GLU A 1047 24.75 -28.89 -1.21
N ALA A 1048 23.51 -28.51 -1.52
CA ALA A 1048 23.01 -27.13 -1.56
C ALA A 1048 23.83 -26.22 -2.50
N GLY A 1049 24.28 -26.75 -3.64
CA GLY A 1049 25.18 -26.03 -4.56
C GLY A 1049 26.62 -25.85 -4.03
N GLY A 1050 27.06 -26.71 -3.11
CA GLY A 1050 28.43 -26.80 -2.61
C GLY A 1050 28.64 -26.19 -1.21
N GLY A 1051 27.75 -25.32 -0.74
CA GLY A 1051 27.90 -24.64 0.55
C GLY A 1051 27.82 -25.57 1.77
N ALA A 1052 27.03 -26.64 1.70
CA ALA A 1052 26.93 -27.59 2.82
C ALA A 1052 28.22 -28.40 3.02
N ARG A 1053 28.96 -28.71 1.95
CA ARG A 1053 30.25 -29.43 2.00
C ARG A 1053 31.33 -28.67 2.76
N GLU A 1054 31.19 -27.36 2.89
CA GLU A 1054 32.13 -26.55 3.66
C GLU A 1054 31.86 -26.63 5.16
N ALA A 1055 30.59 -26.84 5.54
CA ALA A 1055 30.20 -26.93 6.95
C ALA A 1055 30.30 -28.35 7.49
N VAL A 1056 30.34 -29.39 6.66
CA VAL A 1056 30.24 -30.80 7.09
C VAL A 1056 31.35 -31.64 6.49
N SER A 1057 32.05 -32.40 7.33
CA SER A 1057 32.97 -33.46 6.91
C SER A 1057 32.18 -34.72 6.61
N ASP A 1058 31.99 -35.03 5.33
CA ASP A 1058 31.14 -36.12 4.88
C ASP A 1058 31.57 -37.48 5.46
N GLU A 1059 30.58 -38.26 5.88
CA GLU A 1059 30.66 -39.53 6.64
C GLU A 1059 31.38 -39.48 8.01
N LYS A 1060 32.00 -38.35 8.37
CA LYS A 1060 32.68 -38.14 9.65
C LYS A 1060 31.83 -37.33 10.63
N SER A 1061 31.51 -36.08 10.30
CA SER A 1061 30.70 -35.19 11.16
C SER A 1061 29.21 -35.15 10.77
N GLY A 1062 28.87 -35.65 9.59
CA GLY A 1062 27.51 -35.74 9.07
C GLY A 1062 27.48 -36.42 7.71
N PHE A 1063 26.39 -36.26 6.96
CA PHE A 1063 26.25 -36.79 5.61
C PHE A 1063 25.88 -35.67 4.63
N ILE A 1064 26.58 -35.62 3.50
CA ILE A 1064 26.26 -34.74 2.37
C ILE A 1064 25.85 -35.56 1.15
N LEU A 1065 24.64 -35.32 0.65
CA LEU A 1065 24.08 -36.02 -0.50
C LEU A 1065 23.85 -35.05 -1.67
N LYS A 1066 23.72 -35.58 -2.88
CA LYS A 1066 23.34 -34.77 -4.05
C LYS A 1066 21.93 -34.22 -3.87
N ASP A 1067 21.67 -33.05 -4.44
CA ASP A 1067 20.39 -32.34 -4.28
C ASP A 1067 19.18 -33.18 -4.77
N ASP A 1068 19.35 -33.99 -5.81
CA ASP A 1068 18.31 -34.84 -6.40
C ASP A 1068 18.20 -36.24 -5.77
N ASP A 1069 19.15 -36.63 -4.91
CA ASP A 1069 19.23 -37.96 -4.30
C ASP A 1069 18.38 -38.09 -3.02
N ILE A 1070 17.06 -38.04 -3.20
CA ILE A 1070 16.09 -38.15 -2.09
C ILE A 1070 16.21 -39.51 -1.38
N ASP A 1071 16.35 -40.61 -2.14
CA ASP A 1071 16.47 -41.94 -1.57
C ASP A 1071 17.76 -42.10 -0.75
N GLY A 1072 18.89 -41.57 -1.23
CA GLY A 1072 20.14 -41.54 -0.47
C GLY A 1072 20.02 -40.75 0.83
N VAL A 1073 19.32 -39.61 0.82
CA VAL A 1073 19.02 -38.84 2.05
C VAL A 1073 18.21 -39.69 3.02
N VAL A 1074 17.17 -40.39 2.55
CA VAL A 1074 16.34 -41.27 3.38
C VAL A 1074 17.19 -42.39 4.00
N GLU A 1075 18.03 -43.07 3.22
CA GLU A 1075 18.88 -44.16 3.73
C GLU A 1075 19.87 -43.69 4.80
N LYS A 1076 20.49 -42.51 4.64
CA LYS A 1076 21.38 -41.95 5.66
C LYS A 1076 20.64 -41.54 6.93
N VAL A 1077 19.42 -41.02 6.83
CA VAL A 1077 18.57 -40.74 7.99
C VAL A 1077 18.19 -42.03 8.71
N LEU A 1078 17.77 -43.07 7.98
CA LEU A 1078 17.44 -44.38 8.55
C LEU A 1078 18.64 -45.02 9.25
N LEU A 1079 19.85 -44.86 8.70
CA LEU A 1079 21.08 -45.32 9.33
C LEU A 1079 21.30 -44.64 10.70
N LEU A 1080 21.13 -43.31 10.79
CA LEU A 1080 21.28 -42.59 12.06
C LEU A 1080 20.18 -42.89 13.07
N LEU A 1081 18.96 -43.20 12.60
CA LEU A 1081 17.87 -43.63 13.47
C LEU A 1081 18.12 -45.02 14.08
N ARG A 1082 18.86 -45.89 13.38
CA ARG A 1082 19.10 -47.29 13.77
C ARG A 1082 20.45 -47.52 14.47
N ASP A 1083 21.48 -46.75 14.16
CA ASP A 1083 22.85 -46.95 14.65
C ASP A 1083 23.28 -45.82 15.60
N GLU A 1084 23.01 -46.04 16.90
CA GLU A 1084 23.36 -45.11 17.97
C GLU A 1084 24.88 -44.97 18.17
N SER A 1085 25.65 -46.03 17.88
CA SER A 1085 27.11 -46.00 17.98
C SER A 1085 27.71 -45.04 16.95
N LYS A 1086 27.21 -45.08 15.72
CA LYS A 1086 27.60 -44.19 14.63
C LYS A 1086 27.16 -42.76 14.90
N LEU A 1087 25.94 -42.57 15.38
CA LEU A 1087 25.44 -41.26 15.78
C LEU A 1087 26.37 -40.62 16.84
N ASN A 1088 26.72 -41.34 17.91
CA ASN A 1088 27.60 -40.85 18.96
C ASN A 1088 29.04 -40.58 18.50
N ARG A 1089 29.56 -41.37 17.56
CA ARG A 1089 30.84 -41.09 16.91
C ARG A 1089 30.79 -39.78 16.12
N MET A 1090 29.75 -39.59 15.30
CA MET A 1090 29.56 -38.38 14.50
C MET A 1090 29.40 -37.11 15.36
N LYS A 1091 28.75 -37.21 16.53
CA LYS A 1091 28.67 -36.10 17.50
C LYS A 1091 30.05 -35.56 17.89
N LYS A 1092 31.01 -36.47 18.17
CA LYS A 1092 32.37 -36.09 18.57
C LYS A 1092 33.16 -35.50 17.40
N GLU A 1093 33.07 -36.13 16.23
CA GLU A 1093 33.72 -35.65 15.00
C GLU A 1093 33.21 -34.27 14.57
N ALA A 1094 31.90 -34.00 14.74
CA ALA A 1094 31.31 -32.69 14.48
C ALA A 1094 31.92 -31.57 15.33
N LEU A 1095 32.14 -31.82 16.62
CA LEU A 1095 32.77 -30.84 17.51
C LEU A 1095 34.22 -30.56 17.11
N ASN A 1096 34.98 -31.62 16.80
CA ASN A 1096 36.37 -31.48 16.38
C ASN A 1096 36.47 -30.69 15.06
N PHE A 1097 35.62 -31.03 14.09
CA PHE A 1097 35.58 -30.35 12.80
C PHE A 1097 35.28 -28.84 12.96
N ILE A 1098 34.30 -28.48 13.78
CA ILE A 1098 33.98 -27.07 14.04
C ILE A 1098 35.10 -26.36 14.81
N ALA A 1099 35.72 -27.00 15.80
CA ALA A 1099 36.83 -26.42 16.54
C ALA A 1099 38.03 -26.11 15.62
N GLU A 1100 38.32 -27.00 14.68
CA GLU A 1100 39.41 -26.87 13.71
C GLU A 1100 39.14 -25.83 12.61
N ASN A 1101 37.87 -25.63 12.19
CA ASN A 1101 37.56 -24.87 10.97
C ASN A 1101 36.72 -23.59 11.18
N TYR A 1102 35.99 -23.47 12.29
CA TYR A 1102 34.99 -22.43 12.53
C TYR A 1102 35.12 -21.76 13.92
N SER A 1103 36.24 -21.96 14.61
CA SER A 1103 36.50 -21.32 15.90
C SER A 1103 36.91 -19.86 15.77
N THR A 1104 36.75 -19.08 16.84
CA THR A 1104 37.20 -17.68 16.89
C THR A 1104 38.72 -17.56 16.67
N ALA A 1105 39.51 -18.54 17.09
CA ALA A 1105 40.96 -18.56 16.85
C ALA A 1105 41.31 -18.66 15.35
N VAL A 1106 40.55 -19.44 14.57
CA VAL A 1106 40.71 -19.52 13.11
C VAL A 1106 40.35 -18.18 12.46
N LEU A 1107 39.28 -17.54 12.92
CA LEU A 1107 38.88 -16.21 12.45
C LEU A 1107 39.95 -15.15 12.79
N GLU A 1108 40.48 -15.16 14.01
CA GLU A 1108 41.57 -14.28 14.44
C GLU A 1108 42.83 -14.47 13.58
N GLN A 1109 43.16 -15.72 13.23
CA GLN A 1109 44.26 -16.01 12.30
C GLN A 1109 44.00 -15.43 10.89
N GLN A 1110 42.78 -15.59 10.36
CA GLN A 1110 42.39 -15.05 9.05
C GLN A 1110 42.40 -13.50 9.04
N LEU A 1111 41.91 -12.86 10.10
CA LEU A 1111 41.93 -11.40 10.24
C LEU A 1111 43.34 -10.86 10.53
N SER A 1112 44.19 -11.61 11.22
CA SER A 1112 45.62 -11.25 11.40
C SER A 1112 46.33 -11.20 10.06
N GLN A 1113 46.05 -12.15 9.17
CA GLN A 1113 46.57 -12.11 7.80
C GLN A 1113 46.03 -10.91 7.02
N LEU A 1114 44.78 -10.51 7.26
CA LEU A 1114 44.16 -9.37 6.58
C LEU A 1114 44.67 -8.00 7.07
N TYR A 1115 44.87 -7.82 8.38
CA TYR A 1115 45.15 -6.52 9.00
C TYR A 1115 46.59 -6.31 9.45
N LEU A 1116 47.31 -7.38 9.79
CA LEU A 1116 48.65 -7.31 10.40
C LEU A 1116 49.78 -7.82 9.49
N ARG A 1117 49.48 -8.47 8.35
CA ARG A 1117 50.48 -8.94 7.37
C ARG A 1117 50.07 -8.67 5.91
N ASP A 1118 51.03 -8.76 4.99
CA ASP A 1118 50.83 -8.62 3.55
C ASP A 1118 50.04 -9.81 2.96
N VAL A 1119 48.84 -9.51 2.46
CA VAL A 1119 47.85 -10.46 1.92
C VAL A 1119 48.27 -11.00 0.55
N THR A 1120 49.20 -10.33 -0.16
CA THR A 1120 49.62 -10.77 -1.51
C THR A 1120 50.50 -12.01 -1.50
N LYS A 1121 51.07 -12.42 -0.36
CA LYS A 1121 51.92 -13.62 -0.23
C LYS A 1121 51.17 -14.91 0.11
N VAL A 1122 49.87 -14.87 0.38
CA VAL A 1122 49.11 -16.04 0.87
C VAL A 1122 48.55 -16.94 -0.25
N GLN A 1123 48.62 -16.52 -1.53
CA GLN A 1123 48.20 -17.34 -2.68
C GLN A 1123 49.14 -18.53 -3.02
N LYS A 1124 50.11 -18.89 -2.16
CA LYS A 1124 51.17 -19.86 -2.48
C LYS A 1124 51.18 -21.16 -1.67
N HIS A 1125 50.17 -21.47 -0.87
CA HIS A 1125 50.00 -22.82 -0.33
C HIS A 1125 48.63 -23.35 -0.70
N ASP A 1126 48.66 -24.31 -1.64
CA ASP A 1126 47.59 -25.25 -1.98
C ASP A 1126 47.02 -25.97 -0.75
#